data_AF-A0AAD9FG21-F1
#
_entry.id   AF-A0AAD9FG21-F1
#
_cell.length_a   1.000
_cell.length_b   1.000
_cell.length_c   1.000
_cell.angle_alpha   90.00
_cell.angle_beta   90.00
_cell.angle_gamma   90.00
#
_symmetry.space_group_name_H-M   'P 1'
#
loop_
_entity.id
_entity.type
_entity.pdbx_description
1 polymer ?
#
loop_
_entity_poly.entity_id
_entity_poly.type
_entity_poly.pdbx_seq_one_letter_code
_entity_poly.pdbx_strand_id
1 'polypeptide(L)'
;MSEIWTQRILSFSRSPSRFLSGTTAEGFLAELLRELRDDRATYSLKVLLLSPLCESPSLLCLSDSLGEETALELMSVFNQCPPKSVQFRCHLLLALTSVLVCTSCVNNRSRASQDFLDLLLQISQDTNDLHGDVALRATACDCLREMEACSPGLLSQRLELLGGLRQRETSRLHQAYAGLHTLLTQETGAGAEHLKALLGGNTSVAWEAELDLMNSKDDSAVLSSLIRGPMGSVPTLQTGPDCKELRAVLSSLLEESYLLTPLSQAALLHRLTEVVAMVPGVSPAVFRAQLLRLLGTSEVCLFHSTLLMKSAFTDSLFSAEDEAFLLQRLVVLSQHPLLSPPEKLFYIDCILSFPENRPIGCGDDALPVLLTPWLASVLVPTVFNDSATLLARLHLLCLVYLEEEDEEEEEGRGLGYLYDHLTSLLRIVDNGGSREIVVTFFRAAFLFLSYFFHMEHFSHSLMKELCSLYLRHTHLAPHFINLADHIQEQLSESNWATEFLMALQGAITDAELTSKDLRWHLKMLARVAEEGEIKQQSTVNFLSHIITSSSLCVKGDWRLGNFLLGVCRRLLVHPGLDVLLIPLANVLQHLACRYGDMDIRDHARLYYTLLTTLSKDKLAGVLSQGYGEGGGQAKKRTFSCIVAESEGLTSLLTVHRAKKIILKLVEEPQTETGSGLNQNEDNSEEASLALEQYRAQFDVPGFASEIPLNYQLTHSESADSCFDQLFSIRLHFSLTDDHYEPLGDISVPCVFREKPPPSVKLRLKPRRPQPTSLHASAIFTTQDGLSWLTDLPDVHVAFQQTFLPLPAPETWGRGGRLSLFEGLWDEMSREEPTGGATSLFCCQLQEEALKTLVEKHFLPYLVSDQSDKEEIKVLFFLPPQSHLLLRIRSEETVHFNVATDNWQLLPHINSYLLTLTSSQEDTHT
;
A
#
# COMPACT_ATOMS: atom_id res chain seq x y z
N MET A 1 -4.43 33.39 -17.81
CA MET A 1 -4.92 32.14 -18.44
C MET A 1 -3.96 30.99 -18.21
N SER A 2 -2.73 31.02 -18.74
CA SER A 2 -1.73 29.95 -18.52
C SER A 2 -1.49 29.62 -17.04
N GLU A 3 -1.27 30.64 -16.18
CA GLU A 3 -1.06 30.44 -14.73
C GLU A 3 -2.25 29.86 -13.97
N ILE A 4 -3.48 30.07 -14.47
CA ILE A 4 -4.70 29.55 -13.84
C ILE A 4 -4.79 28.05 -14.11
N TRP A 5 -4.53 27.63 -15.35
CA TRP A 5 -4.54 26.23 -15.75
C TRP A 5 -3.42 25.43 -15.10
N THR A 6 -2.21 25.98 -14.98
CA THR A 6 -1.12 25.29 -14.28
C THR A 6 -1.45 25.04 -12.82
N GLN A 7 -2.06 26.01 -12.13
CA GLN A 7 -2.52 25.83 -10.75
C GLN A 7 -3.65 24.79 -10.64
N ARG A 8 -4.63 24.80 -11.57
CA ARG A 8 -5.73 23.82 -11.58
C ARG A 8 -5.23 22.39 -11.82
N ILE A 9 -4.32 22.19 -12.78
CA ILE A 9 -3.72 20.87 -13.04
C ILE A 9 -2.90 20.40 -11.83
N LEU A 10 -2.12 21.29 -11.20
CA LEU A 10 -1.39 20.95 -9.97
C LEU A 10 -2.30 20.62 -8.79
N SER A 11 -3.46 21.28 -8.66
CA SER A 11 -4.44 20.92 -7.64
C SER A 11 -5.10 19.58 -7.93
N PHE A 12 -5.34 19.27 -9.21
CA PHE A 12 -5.88 17.99 -9.64
C PHE A 12 -4.88 16.85 -9.37
N SER A 13 -3.61 16.97 -9.80
CA SER A 13 -2.60 15.91 -9.62
C SER A 13 -2.25 15.62 -8.15
N ARG A 14 -2.46 16.59 -7.24
CA ARG A 14 -2.30 16.36 -5.79
C ARG A 14 -3.44 15.56 -5.17
N SER A 15 -4.67 15.77 -5.62
CA SER A 15 -5.85 15.09 -5.10
C SER A 15 -7.02 15.18 -6.09
N PRO A 16 -7.14 14.24 -7.05
CA PRO A 16 -8.17 14.28 -8.09
C PRO A 16 -9.59 14.27 -7.53
N SER A 17 -9.87 13.42 -6.54
CA SER A 17 -11.19 13.28 -5.90
C SER A 17 -11.65 14.58 -5.24
N ARG A 18 -10.77 15.21 -4.46
CA ARG A 18 -11.05 16.50 -3.80
C ARG A 18 -11.28 17.63 -4.80
N PHE A 19 -10.51 17.67 -5.89
CA PHE A 19 -10.71 18.68 -6.94
C PHE A 19 -12.06 18.51 -7.64
N LEU A 20 -12.44 17.27 -7.96
CA LEU A 20 -13.71 16.94 -8.60
C LEU A 20 -14.94 17.17 -7.69
N SER A 21 -14.74 17.33 -6.39
CA SER A 21 -15.84 17.77 -5.53
C SER A 21 -16.23 19.24 -5.72
N GLY A 22 -15.30 20.07 -6.17
CA GLY A 22 -15.56 21.48 -6.49
C GLY A 22 -16.14 21.69 -7.90
N THR A 23 -15.94 20.72 -8.80
CA THR A 23 -16.38 20.76 -10.21
C THR A 23 -16.69 19.35 -10.72
N THR A 24 -17.82 19.15 -11.41
CA THR A 24 -18.15 17.86 -12.04
C THR A 24 -17.07 17.38 -13.02
N ALA A 25 -16.79 16.07 -13.06
CA ALA A 25 -15.83 15.46 -14.00
C ALA A 25 -16.14 15.83 -15.46
N GLU A 26 -17.39 15.76 -15.88
CA GLU A 26 -17.85 16.15 -17.22
C GLU A 26 -17.60 17.64 -17.52
N GLY A 27 -17.90 18.52 -16.57
CA GLY A 27 -17.65 19.95 -16.70
C GLY A 27 -16.17 20.29 -16.80
N PHE A 28 -15.32 19.66 -16.00
CA PHE A 28 -13.87 19.85 -16.07
C PHE A 28 -13.28 19.30 -17.37
N LEU A 29 -13.74 18.12 -17.81
CA LEU A 29 -13.35 17.50 -19.08
C LEU A 29 -13.75 18.40 -20.27
N ALA A 30 -14.96 18.93 -20.29
CA ALA A 30 -15.43 19.85 -21.33
C ALA A 30 -14.61 21.15 -21.36
N GLU A 31 -14.26 21.71 -20.20
CA GLU A 31 -13.37 22.88 -20.11
C GLU A 31 -11.97 22.58 -20.67
N LEU A 32 -11.42 21.41 -20.34
CA LEU A 32 -10.11 20.94 -20.78
C LEU A 32 -10.09 20.75 -22.31
N LEU A 33 -11.09 20.07 -22.87
CA LEU A 33 -11.23 19.86 -24.33
C LEU A 33 -11.44 21.18 -25.08
N ARG A 34 -12.21 22.12 -24.50
CA ARG A 34 -12.40 23.47 -25.07
C ARG A 34 -11.07 24.24 -25.15
N GLU A 35 -10.25 24.19 -24.11
CA GLU A 35 -8.96 24.91 -24.09
C GLU A 35 -7.88 24.22 -24.93
N LEU A 36 -7.95 22.90 -25.10
CA LEU A 36 -7.12 22.18 -26.06
C LEU A 36 -7.39 22.63 -27.51
N ARG A 37 -8.65 22.97 -27.84
CA ARG A 37 -9.06 23.51 -29.15
C ARG A 37 -8.70 24.99 -29.36
N ASP A 38 -8.40 25.75 -28.30
CA ASP A 38 -8.07 27.17 -28.46
C ASP A 38 -6.70 27.35 -29.14
N ASP A 39 -6.68 27.99 -30.30
CA ASP A 39 -5.45 28.32 -31.06
C ASP A 39 -4.55 29.32 -30.33
N ARG A 40 -5.09 30.07 -29.35
CA ARG A 40 -4.34 31.06 -28.56
C ARG A 40 -3.48 30.41 -27.46
N ALA A 41 -3.76 29.16 -27.11
CA ALA A 41 -3.00 28.44 -26.08
C ALA A 41 -1.64 27.96 -26.62
N THR A 42 -0.58 28.15 -25.83
CA THR A 42 0.77 27.68 -26.20
C THR A 42 0.82 26.14 -26.18
N TYR A 43 1.58 25.53 -27.08
CA TYR A 43 1.73 24.06 -27.12
C TYR A 43 2.26 23.46 -25.82
N SER A 44 3.08 24.20 -25.05
CA SER A 44 3.51 23.80 -23.72
C SER A 44 2.36 23.70 -22.71
N LEU A 45 1.39 24.62 -22.77
CA LEU A 45 0.19 24.58 -21.97
C LEU A 45 -0.70 23.41 -22.41
N LYS A 46 -0.85 23.20 -23.73
CA LYS A 46 -1.63 22.08 -24.26
C LYS A 46 -1.07 20.72 -23.86
N VAL A 47 0.25 20.54 -23.79
CA VAL A 47 0.87 19.32 -23.25
C VAL A 47 0.51 19.12 -21.78
N LEU A 48 0.54 20.18 -20.97
CA LEU A 48 0.14 20.10 -19.56
C LEU A 48 -1.35 19.74 -19.41
N LEU A 49 -2.21 20.29 -20.27
CA LEU A 49 -3.66 19.97 -20.28
C LEU A 49 -3.94 18.49 -20.59
N LEU A 50 -3.02 17.74 -21.20
CA LEU A 50 -3.19 16.32 -21.47
C LEU A 50 -2.80 15.41 -20.29
N SER A 51 -2.01 15.89 -19.31
CA SER A 51 -1.58 15.08 -18.15
C SER A 51 -2.75 14.45 -17.37
N PRO A 52 -3.84 15.17 -17.06
CA PRO A 52 -5.00 14.58 -16.38
C PRO A 52 -5.62 13.38 -17.11
N LEU A 53 -5.61 13.40 -18.44
CA LEU A 53 -6.13 12.31 -19.29
C LEU A 53 -5.18 11.10 -19.32
N CYS A 54 -3.87 11.31 -19.13
CA CYS A 54 -2.90 10.22 -19.02
C CYS A 54 -2.86 9.61 -17.61
N GLU A 55 -3.02 10.42 -16.56
CA GLU A 55 -2.86 9.99 -15.16
C GLU A 55 -4.13 9.38 -14.57
N SER A 56 -5.31 9.91 -14.91
CA SER A 56 -6.59 9.47 -14.33
C SER A 56 -7.75 9.48 -15.34
N PRO A 57 -7.64 8.77 -16.47
CA PRO A 57 -8.71 8.69 -17.47
C PRO A 57 -10.02 8.11 -16.90
N SER A 58 -9.94 7.10 -16.03
CA SER A 58 -11.13 6.46 -15.43
C SER A 58 -11.93 7.37 -14.47
N LEU A 59 -11.29 8.40 -13.90
CA LEU A 59 -11.98 9.38 -13.05
C LEU A 59 -12.64 10.51 -13.86
N LEU A 60 -12.12 10.79 -15.05
CA LEU A 60 -12.64 11.83 -15.95
C LEU A 60 -13.72 11.28 -16.89
N CYS A 61 -13.52 10.07 -17.42
CA CYS A 61 -14.44 9.37 -18.29
C CYS A 61 -15.17 8.27 -17.48
N LEU A 62 -16.31 8.62 -16.88
CA LEU A 62 -17.08 7.71 -16.02
C LEU A 62 -17.88 6.65 -16.80
N SER A 63 -18.09 6.85 -18.10
CA SER A 63 -18.77 5.91 -19.00
C SER A 63 -17.94 5.63 -20.26
N ASP A 64 -18.16 4.46 -20.85
CA ASP A 64 -17.52 4.08 -22.13
C ASP A 64 -17.93 5.03 -23.27
N SER A 65 -19.18 5.51 -23.28
CA SER A 65 -19.65 6.47 -24.27
C SER A 65 -18.92 7.82 -24.19
N LEU A 66 -18.66 8.31 -22.97
CA LEU A 66 -17.92 9.56 -22.75
C LEU A 66 -16.43 9.39 -23.12
N GLY A 67 -15.89 8.19 -22.89
CA GLY A 67 -14.57 7.79 -23.38
C GLY A 67 -14.47 7.86 -24.90
N GLU A 68 -15.43 7.30 -25.61
CA GLU A 68 -15.49 7.29 -27.08
C GLU A 68 -15.60 8.72 -27.65
N GLU A 69 -16.50 9.54 -27.10
CA GLU A 69 -16.65 10.95 -27.50
C GLU A 69 -15.36 11.74 -27.29
N THR A 70 -14.74 11.59 -26.12
CA THR A 70 -13.46 12.24 -25.79
C THR A 70 -12.35 11.82 -26.75
N ALA A 71 -12.29 10.53 -27.12
CA ALA A 71 -11.32 10.04 -28.09
C ALA A 71 -11.52 10.65 -29.49
N LEU A 72 -12.78 10.74 -29.96
CA LEU A 72 -13.10 11.39 -31.23
C LEU A 72 -12.75 12.89 -31.19
N GLU A 73 -13.01 13.57 -30.07
CA GLU A 73 -12.65 14.98 -29.90
C GLU A 73 -11.13 15.20 -29.97
N LEU A 74 -10.36 14.38 -29.27
CA LEU A 74 -8.89 14.44 -29.28
C LEU A 74 -8.31 14.09 -30.66
N MET A 75 -8.92 13.15 -31.39
CA MET A 75 -8.52 12.81 -32.75
C MET A 75 -8.80 13.96 -33.74
N SER A 76 -9.90 14.70 -33.53
CA SER A 76 -10.15 15.97 -34.22
C SER A 76 -9.06 17.01 -33.92
N VAL A 77 -8.65 17.15 -32.65
CA VAL A 77 -7.56 18.06 -32.28
C VAL A 77 -6.26 17.64 -32.96
N PHE A 78 -5.95 16.35 -33.02
CA PHE A 78 -4.76 15.83 -33.71
C PHE A 78 -4.72 16.22 -35.20
N ASN A 79 -5.85 16.11 -35.90
CA ASN A 79 -5.97 16.47 -37.32
C ASN A 79 -5.78 17.98 -37.56
N GLN A 80 -6.15 18.82 -36.60
CA GLN A 80 -6.02 20.28 -36.68
C GLN A 80 -4.60 20.77 -36.32
N CYS A 81 -3.79 19.94 -35.65
CA CYS A 81 -2.46 20.32 -35.20
C CYS A 81 -1.43 20.38 -36.34
N PRO A 82 -0.59 21.44 -36.40
CA PRO A 82 0.44 21.55 -37.42
C PRO A 82 1.49 20.43 -37.29
N PRO A 83 2.06 19.93 -38.40
CA PRO A 83 3.03 18.84 -38.37
C PRO A 83 4.33 19.18 -37.62
N LYS A 84 4.63 20.48 -37.45
CA LYS A 84 5.85 20.96 -36.77
C LYS A 84 5.84 20.74 -35.24
N SER A 85 4.69 20.53 -34.61
CA SER A 85 4.57 20.38 -33.15
C SER A 85 4.61 18.90 -32.71
N VAL A 86 5.73 18.22 -33.02
CA VAL A 86 5.90 16.77 -32.80
C VAL A 86 5.66 16.37 -31.34
N GLN A 87 6.21 17.11 -30.37
CA GLN A 87 6.04 16.80 -28.94
C GLN A 87 4.56 16.77 -28.51
N PHE A 88 3.76 17.75 -28.93
CA PHE A 88 2.34 17.78 -28.58
C PHE A 88 1.57 16.64 -29.26
N ARG A 89 1.87 16.34 -30.52
CA ARG A 89 1.29 15.21 -31.26
C ARG A 89 1.59 13.87 -30.58
N CYS A 90 2.82 13.66 -30.08
CA CYS A 90 3.17 12.47 -29.31
C CYS A 90 2.33 12.34 -28.03
N HIS A 91 2.20 13.43 -27.25
CA HIS A 91 1.41 13.41 -26.02
C HIS A 91 -0.09 13.23 -26.29
N LEU A 92 -0.61 13.72 -27.42
CA LEU A 92 -1.98 13.47 -27.85
C LEU A 92 -2.23 11.98 -28.13
N LEU A 93 -1.30 11.30 -28.81
CA LEU A 93 -1.42 9.86 -29.06
C LEU A 93 -1.42 9.06 -27.74
N LEU A 94 -0.56 9.43 -26.79
CA LEU A 94 -0.51 8.80 -25.46
C LEU A 94 -1.78 9.06 -24.63
N ALA A 95 -2.36 10.25 -24.70
CA ALA A 95 -3.62 10.55 -24.04
C ALA A 95 -4.78 9.76 -24.67
N LEU A 96 -4.80 9.68 -26.01
CA LEU A 96 -5.79 8.90 -26.76
C LEU A 96 -5.74 7.41 -26.40
N THR A 97 -4.54 6.79 -26.36
CA THR A 97 -4.40 5.40 -25.91
C THR A 97 -4.86 5.22 -24.48
N SER A 98 -4.43 6.09 -23.56
CA SER A 98 -4.78 6.00 -22.14
C SER A 98 -6.31 6.07 -21.94
N VAL A 99 -6.99 7.00 -22.62
CA VAL A 99 -8.46 7.10 -22.56
C VAL A 99 -9.12 5.85 -23.13
N LEU A 100 -8.72 5.40 -24.32
CA LEU A 100 -9.33 4.25 -25.00
C LEU A 100 -9.09 2.92 -24.29
N VAL A 101 -7.94 2.74 -23.64
CA VAL A 101 -7.59 1.52 -22.89
C VAL A 101 -8.26 1.49 -21.52
N CYS A 102 -8.27 2.63 -20.81
CA CYS A 102 -8.87 2.70 -19.48
C CYS A 102 -10.40 2.76 -19.50
N THR A 103 -10.99 3.18 -20.62
CA THR A 103 -12.41 2.95 -20.91
C THR A 103 -12.54 1.63 -21.65
N SER A 104 -13.62 0.85 -21.49
CA SER A 104 -13.70 -0.48 -22.12
C SER A 104 -13.93 -0.43 -23.65
N CYS A 105 -13.70 0.74 -24.26
CA CYS A 105 -13.87 1.06 -25.67
C CYS A 105 -13.05 0.18 -26.62
N VAL A 106 -11.85 -0.25 -26.21
CA VAL A 106 -11.00 -1.16 -27.01
C VAL A 106 -11.55 -2.59 -26.98
N ASN A 107 -11.96 -3.08 -25.80
CA ASN A 107 -12.57 -4.41 -25.66
C ASN A 107 -13.91 -4.50 -26.40
N ASN A 108 -14.69 -3.41 -26.41
CA ASN A 108 -15.97 -3.32 -27.10
C ASN A 108 -15.84 -3.03 -28.60
N ARG A 109 -14.61 -2.93 -29.15
CA ARG A 109 -14.32 -2.58 -30.56
C ARG A 109 -15.10 -1.37 -31.08
N SER A 110 -15.21 -0.34 -30.25
CA SER A 110 -15.89 0.94 -30.55
C SER A 110 -15.36 1.58 -31.84
N ARG A 111 -16.16 2.41 -32.51
CA ARG A 111 -15.75 3.03 -33.79
C ARG A 111 -14.52 3.91 -33.61
N ALA A 112 -14.44 4.65 -32.51
CA ALA A 112 -13.26 5.46 -32.21
C ALA A 112 -11.97 4.63 -32.05
N SER A 113 -12.05 3.41 -31.51
CA SER A 113 -10.89 2.52 -31.40
C SER A 113 -10.40 2.04 -32.77
N GLN A 114 -11.31 1.79 -33.72
CA GLN A 114 -10.99 1.39 -35.09
C GLN A 114 -10.37 2.55 -35.88
N ASP A 115 -11.00 3.72 -35.83
CA ASP A 115 -10.51 4.94 -36.50
C ASP A 115 -9.13 5.34 -35.95
N PHE A 116 -8.90 5.17 -34.64
CA PHE A 116 -7.60 5.43 -34.02
C PHE A 116 -6.54 4.38 -34.40
N LEU A 117 -6.90 3.10 -34.49
CA LEU A 117 -6.01 2.04 -34.96
C LEU A 117 -5.55 2.31 -36.40
N ASP A 118 -6.48 2.69 -37.29
CA ASP A 118 -6.16 3.07 -38.66
C ASP A 118 -5.25 4.30 -38.72
N LEU A 119 -5.48 5.30 -37.85
CA LEU A 119 -4.61 6.47 -37.74
C LEU A 119 -3.18 6.09 -37.31
N LEU A 120 -3.02 5.23 -36.29
CA LEU A 120 -1.71 4.75 -35.84
C LEU A 120 -0.98 3.96 -36.94
N LEU A 121 -1.71 3.12 -37.68
CA LEU A 121 -1.17 2.39 -38.83
C LEU A 121 -0.75 3.31 -39.97
N GLN A 122 -1.51 4.38 -40.26
CA GLN A 122 -1.12 5.38 -41.24
C GLN A 122 0.15 6.13 -40.83
N ILE A 123 0.24 6.55 -39.57
CA ILE A 123 1.42 7.25 -39.05
C ILE A 123 2.67 6.35 -39.11
N SER A 124 2.55 5.07 -38.74
CA SER A 124 3.67 4.13 -38.82
C SER A 124 4.15 3.87 -40.27
N GLN A 125 3.23 3.87 -41.24
CA GLN A 125 3.56 3.65 -42.66
C GLN A 125 4.15 4.87 -43.38
N ASP A 126 4.04 6.09 -42.82
CA ASP A 126 4.54 7.30 -43.47
C ASP A 126 6.08 7.37 -43.43
N THR A 127 6.74 6.93 -44.50
CA THR A 127 8.20 6.92 -44.62
C THR A 127 8.78 8.26 -45.11
N ASN A 128 8.01 9.35 -45.13
CA ASN A 128 8.49 10.65 -45.61
C ASN A 128 9.38 11.35 -44.56
N ASP A 129 10.66 10.98 -44.51
CA ASP A 129 11.67 11.41 -43.51
C ASP A 129 12.10 12.90 -43.54
N LEU A 130 11.35 13.81 -44.19
CA LEU A 130 11.82 15.19 -44.38
C LEU A 130 11.68 16.08 -43.12
N HIS A 131 10.86 15.74 -42.11
CA HIS A 131 10.48 16.69 -41.04
C HIS A 131 10.32 16.13 -39.61
N GLY A 132 11.22 15.26 -39.14
CA GLY A 132 11.29 14.94 -37.70
C GLY A 132 10.17 14.04 -37.15
N ASP A 133 9.45 13.34 -38.04
CA ASP A 133 8.36 12.41 -37.74
C ASP A 133 8.81 11.09 -37.08
N VAL A 134 10.12 10.88 -36.90
CA VAL A 134 10.66 9.66 -36.28
C VAL A 134 10.13 9.47 -34.85
N ALA A 135 10.08 10.53 -34.03
CA ALA A 135 9.55 10.43 -32.67
C ALA A 135 8.04 10.14 -32.66
N LEU A 136 7.29 10.69 -33.64
CA LEU A 136 5.86 10.45 -33.79
C LEU A 136 5.57 9.01 -34.19
N ARG A 137 6.33 8.47 -35.15
CA ARG A 137 6.26 7.05 -35.55
C ARG A 137 6.61 6.11 -34.40
N ALA A 138 7.64 6.43 -33.61
CA ALA A 138 8.01 5.64 -32.43
C ALA A 138 6.85 5.60 -31.42
N THR A 139 6.28 6.78 -31.11
CA THR A 139 5.17 6.89 -30.18
C THR A 139 3.95 6.14 -30.69
N ALA A 140 3.65 6.21 -31.98
CA ALA A 140 2.56 5.44 -32.58
C ALA A 140 2.78 3.93 -32.44
N CYS A 141 4.01 3.44 -32.63
CA CYS A 141 4.33 2.03 -32.42
C CYS A 141 4.22 1.61 -30.95
N ASP A 142 4.61 2.45 -29.99
CA ASP A 142 4.42 2.16 -28.57
C ASP A 142 2.93 2.19 -28.19
N CYS A 143 2.15 3.09 -28.79
CA CYS A 143 0.69 3.13 -28.65
C CYS A 143 0.02 1.85 -29.16
N LEU A 144 0.43 1.36 -30.33
CA LEU A 144 -0.03 0.08 -30.88
C LEU A 144 0.33 -1.08 -29.96
N ARG A 145 1.52 -1.05 -29.34
CA ARG A 145 1.98 -2.09 -28.41
C ARG A 145 1.11 -2.12 -27.15
N GLU A 146 0.78 -0.96 -26.61
CA GLU A 146 -0.06 -0.84 -25.41
C GLU A 146 -1.50 -1.33 -25.68
N MET A 147 -2.07 -0.97 -26.83
CA MET A 147 -3.40 -1.44 -27.24
C MET A 147 -3.43 -2.97 -27.37
N GLU A 148 -2.44 -3.55 -28.05
CA GLU A 148 -2.35 -5.01 -28.20
C GLU A 148 -2.10 -5.73 -26.86
N ALA A 149 -1.31 -5.14 -25.95
CA ALA A 149 -1.09 -5.71 -24.63
C ALA A 149 -2.36 -5.72 -23.75
N CYS A 150 -3.25 -4.74 -23.94
CA CYS A 150 -4.51 -4.64 -23.20
C CYS A 150 -5.63 -5.48 -23.84
N SER A 151 -5.60 -5.65 -25.17
CA SER A 151 -6.54 -6.48 -25.92
C SER A 151 -5.79 -7.28 -27.00
N PRO A 152 -5.42 -8.54 -26.71
CA PRO A 152 -4.69 -9.38 -27.65
C PRO A 152 -5.57 -9.74 -28.87
N GLY A 153 -4.98 -9.81 -30.06
CA GLY A 153 -5.67 -10.16 -31.31
C GLY A 153 -5.95 -9.02 -32.28
N LEU A 154 -5.68 -7.76 -31.91
CA LEU A 154 -6.04 -6.58 -32.73
C LEU A 154 -5.20 -6.45 -34.00
N LEU A 155 -3.90 -6.74 -33.90
CA LEU A 155 -2.93 -6.54 -34.98
C LEU A 155 -2.52 -7.83 -35.69
N SER A 156 -3.11 -8.98 -35.33
CA SER A 156 -2.85 -10.30 -35.93
C SER A 156 -2.84 -10.25 -37.46
N GLN A 157 -3.87 -9.66 -38.07
CA GLN A 157 -4.08 -9.58 -39.52
C GLN A 157 -3.08 -8.63 -40.23
N ARG A 158 -2.22 -7.90 -39.50
CA ARG A 158 -1.29 -6.90 -40.03
C ARG A 158 0.19 -7.29 -39.84
N LEU A 159 0.47 -8.53 -39.46
CA LEU A 159 1.81 -9.06 -39.21
C LEU A 159 2.77 -8.89 -40.39
N GLU A 160 2.36 -9.27 -41.61
CA GLU A 160 3.22 -9.13 -42.81
C GLU A 160 3.56 -7.66 -43.11
N LEU A 161 2.63 -6.75 -42.86
CA LEU A 161 2.84 -5.31 -43.06
C LEU A 161 3.89 -4.78 -42.08
N LEU A 162 3.77 -5.14 -40.79
CA LEU A 162 4.74 -4.75 -39.75
C LEU A 162 6.12 -5.38 -39.98
N GLY A 163 6.16 -6.64 -40.43
CA GLY A 163 7.41 -7.31 -40.84
C GLY A 163 8.07 -6.62 -42.04
N GLY A 164 7.28 -6.21 -43.04
CA GLY A 164 7.76 -5.44 -44.18
C GLY A 164 8.29 -4.05 -43.82
N LEU A 165 7.63 -3.35 -42.87
CA LEU A 165 8.13 -2.08 -42.35
C LEU A 165 9.44 -2.26 -41.57
N ARG A 166 9.53 -3.31 -40.74
CA ARG A 166 10.75 -3.65 -39.99
C ARG A 166 11.97 -3.85 -40.90
N GLN A 167 11.78 -4.55 -42.01
CA GLN A 167 12.85 -4.84 -42.99
C GLN A 167 13.26 -3.61 -43.82
N ARG A 168 12.34 -2.66 -44.04
CA ARG A 168 12.61 -1.42 -44.80
C ARG A 168 13.25 -0.33 -43.94
N GLU A 169 13.03 -0.36 -42.63
CA GLU A 169 13.48 0.68 -41.72
C GLU A 169 14.97 0.54 -41.38
N THR A 170 15.72 1.62 -41.63
CA THR A 170 17.17 1.68 -41.34
C THR A 170 17.51 2.54 -40.11
N SER A 171 16.49 3.19 -39.52
CA SER A 171 16.64 4.09 -38.37
C SER A 171 16.45 3.37 -37.02
N ARG A 172 16.57 4.11 -35.91
CA ARG A 172 16.32 3.59 -34.55
C ARG A 172 14.89 3.08 -34.33
N LEU A 173 13.95 3.42 -35.23
CA LEU A 173 12.58 2.92 -35.21
C LEU A 173 12.45 1.43 -35.43
N HIS A 174 13.47 0.80 -36.01
CA HIS A 174 13.55 -0.64 -36.13
C HIS A 174 13.27 -1.35 -34.79
N GLN A 175 13.69 -0.75 -33.66
CA GLN A 175 13.44 -1.29 -32.31
C GLN A 175 11.96 -1.34 -31.94
N ALA A 176 11.21 -0.28 -32.29
CA ALA A 176 9.80 -0.20 -31.99
C ALA A 176 8.98 -1.22 -32.81
N TYR A 177 9.35 -1.40 -34.09
CA TYR A 177 8.76 -2.42 -34.97
C TYR A 177 9.11 -3.85 -34.56
N ALA A 178 10.36 -4.09 -34.15
CA ALA A 178 10.77 -5.40 -33.63
C ALA A 178 9.96 -5.79 -32.38
N GLY A 179 9.79 -4.86 -31.43
CA GLY A 179 8.97 -5.08 -30.25
C GLY A 179 7.50 -5.40 -30.56
N LEU A 180 6.89 -4.66 -31.50
CA LEU A 180 5.52 -4.93 -31.96
C LEU A 180 5.39 -6.32 -32.57
N HIS A 181 6.29 -6.67 -33.47
CA HIS A 181 6.26 -7.97 -34.16
C HIS A 181 6.38 -9.15 -33.17
N THR A 182 7.07 -8.95 -32.03
CA THR A 182 7.25 -10.02 -31.03
C THR A 182 6.07 -10.21 -30.10
N LEU A 183 5.36 -9.14 -29.77
CA LEU A 183 4.17 -9.21 -28.93
C LEU A 183 3.04 -9.98 -29.64
N LEU A 184 2.96 -9.85 -30.96
CA LEU A 184 1.99 -10.53 -31.82
C LEU A 184 2.25 -12.03 -32.03
N THR A 185 3.46 -12.51 -31.72
CA THR A 185 3.76 -13.94 -31.78
C THR A 185 3.26 -14.73 -30.55
N GLN A 186 2.64 -14.06 -29.57
CA GLN A 186 2.23 -14.63 -28.28
C GLN A 186 0.72 -14.90 -28.13
N GLU A 187 -0.09 -14.75 -29.19
CA GLU A 187 -1.54 -14.95 -29.08
C GLU A 187 -1.92 -16.35 -28.56
N THR A 188 -2.41 -16.38 -27.31
CA THR A 188 -2.83 -17.57 -26.58
C THR A 188 -4.21 -18.00 -27.06
N GLY A 189 -4.24 -18.68 -28.21
CA GLY A 189 -5.48 -19.21 -28.79
C GLY A 189 -5.39 -19.54 -30.28
N ALA A 190 -4.39 -19.00 -30.98
CA ALA A 190 -4.17 -19.30 -32.38
C ALA A 190 -3.57 -20.71 -32.55
N GLY A 191 -4.38 -21.68 -32.96
CA GLY A 191 -3.88 -22.98 -33.42
C GLY A 191 -2.84 -22.82 -34.54
N ALA A 192 -1.99 -23.82 -34.74
CA ALA A 192 -0.92 -23.78 -35.75
C ALA A 192 -1.41 -23.47 -37.18
N GLU A 193 -2.68 -23.75 -37.51
CA GLU A 193 -3.30 -23.35 -38.78
C GLU A 193 -3.63 -21.85 -38.84
N HIS A 194 -4.00 -21.23 -37.73
CA HIS A 194 -4.27 -19.79 -37.63
C HIS A 194 -2.97 -18.99 -37.71
N LEU A 195 -1.90 -19.41 -37.02
CA LEU A 195 -0.56 -18.80 -37.18
C LEU A 195 -0.02 -18.94 -38.61
N LYS A 196 -0.31 -20.05 -39.31
CA LYS A 196 0.06 -20.24 -40.71
C LYS A 196 -0.79 -19.42 -41.68
N ALA A 197 -2.08 -19.21 -41.38
CA ALA A 197 -2.95 -18.31 -42.13
C ALA A 197 -2.56 -16.83 -41.93
N LEU A 198 -2.15 -16.46 -40.71
CA LEU A 198 -1.66 -15.12 -40.35
C LEU A 198 -0.28 -14.79 -40.97
N LEU A 199 0.58 -15.79 -41.12
CA LEU A 199 1.93 -15.65 -41.70
C LEU A 199 1.99 -15.88 -43.22
N GLY A 200 0.91 -16.37 -43.85
CA GLY A 200 0.85 -16.70 -45.28
C GLY A 200 -0.26 -16.03 -46.09
N GLY A 201 -1.04 -15.13 -45.49
CA GLY A 201 -2.31 -14.63 -46.05
C GLY A 201 -2.25 -13.23 -46.65
N ASN A 202 -1.90 -13.11 -47.93
CA ASN A 202 -2.21 -11.94 -48.76
C ASN A 202 -3.72 -11.89 -49.09
N THR A 203 -4.58 -11.54 -48.14
CA THR A 203 -5.99 -11.23 -48.44
C THR A 203 -6.45 -10.02 -47.66
N SER A 204 -6.56 -8.88 -48.35
CA SER A 204 -7.55 -7.87 -48.01
C SER A 204 -8.93 -8.54 -47.91
N VAL A 205 -9.67 -8.36 -46.82
CA VAL A 205 -11.14 -8.16 -46.75
C VAL A 205 -11.71 -8.52 -45.36
N ALA A 206 -12.48 -7.56 -44.82
CA ALA A 206 -13.58 -7.63 -43.84
C ALA A 206 -13.31 -8.04 -42.38
N TRP A 207 -13.55 -7.07 -41.50
CA TRP A 207 -13.64 -7.14 -40.03
C TRP A 207 -14.79 -8.01 -39.46
N GLU A 208 -15.55 -8.74 -40.27
CA GLU A 208 -16.89 -9.26 -39.85
C GLU A 208 -16.96 -10.75 -39.48
N ALA A 209 -15.87 -11.53 -39.51
CA ALA A 209 -15.95 -12.97 -39.35
C ALA A 209 -15.31 -13.50 -38.05
N GLU A 210 -15.73 -13.04 -36.87
CA GLU A 210 -15.35 -13.70 -35.60
C GLU A 210 -16.31 -13.37 -34.43
N LEU A 211 -17.63 -13.32 -34.70
CA LEU A 211 -18.64 -13.00 -33.70
C LEU A 211 -19.04 -14.20 -32.79
N ASP A 212 -18.60 -15.44 -33.07
CA ASP A 212 -19.25 -16.63 -32.51
C ASP A 212 -18.41 -17.50 -31.54
N LEU A 213 -17.17 -17.13 -31.17
CA LEU A 213 -16.30 -18.02 -30.35
C LEU A 213 -15.73 -17.43 -29.04
N MET A 214 -15.94 -16.14 -28.72
CA MET A 214 -15.37 -15.52 -27.51
C MET A 214 -16.31 -15.43 -26.29
N ASN A 215 -17.47 -16.08 -26.31
CA ASN A 215 -18.39 -16.11 -25.15
C ASN A 215 -18.09 -17.27 -24.18
N SER A 216 -16.85 -17.43 -23.71
CA SER A 216 -16.52 -18.27 -22.55
C SER A 216 -16.07 -17.40 -21.37
N LYS A 217 -16.85 -17.43 -20.28
CA LYS A 217 -16.79 -16.53 -19.12
C LYS A 217 -15.59 -16.71 -18.16
N ASP A 218 -14.46 -17.26 -18.59
CA ASP A 218 -13.35 -17.65 -17.68
C ASP A 218 -12.01 -16.91 -17.91
N ASP A 219 -12.04 -15.63 -18.29
CA ASP A 219 -10.83 -14.89 -18.67
C ASP A 219 -10.06 -14.19 -17.53
N SER A 220 -10.50 -14.28 -16.27
CA SER A 220 -9.81 -13.58 -15.17
C SER A 220 -8.48 -14.21 -14.73
N ALA A 221 -8.21 -15.47 -15.10
CA ALA A 221 -7.00 -16.19 -14.69
C ALA A 221 -5.85 -16.11 -15.70
N VAL A 222 -6.11 -15.70 -16.95
CA VAL A 222 -5.12 -15.77 -18.04
C VAL A 222 -4.34 -14.46 -18.18
N LEU A 223 -4.93 -13.31 -17.80
CA LEU A 223 -4.32 -11.98 -17.91
C LEU A 223 -3.22 -11.69 -16.87
N SER A 224 -3.14 -12.46 -15.79
CA SER A 224 -2.19 -12.22 -14.68
C SER A 224 -0.78 -12.78 -14.90
N SER A 225 -0.52 -13.50 -16.01
CA SER A 225 0.78 -14.15 -16.24
C SER A 225 1.83 -13.25 -16.92
N LEU A 226 1.44 -12.10 -17.47
CA LEU A 226 2.31 -11.34 -18.37
C LEU A 226 3.24 -10.29 -17.73
N ILE A 227 3.19 -10.06 -16.41
CA ILE A 227 4.03 -9.02 -15.79
C ILE A 227 4.77 -9.40 -14.48
N ARG A 228 4.36 -10.36 -13.64
CA ARG A 228 5.10 -10.65 -12.38
C ARG A 228 5.03 -12.11 -11.93
N GLY A 229 6.13 -12.85 -12.08
CA GLY A 229 6.39 -14.08 -11.35
C GLY A 229 7.65 -14.81 -11.85
N PRO A 230 8.33 -15.62 -11.02
CA PRO A 230 9.25 -16.63 -11.52
C PRO A 230 8.49 -17.52 -12.51
N MET A 231 9.16 -17.98 -13.58
CA MET A 231 8.57 -18.82 -14.64
C MET A 231 7.83 -20.02 -14.04
N GLY A 232 6.54 -19.85 -13.77
CA GLY A 232 5.62 -20.92 -13.45
C GLY A 232 5.30 -21.74 -14.70
N SER A 233 4.48 -22.78 -14.53
CA SER A 233 4.02 -23.68 -15.61
C SER A 233 3.54 -22.90 -16.85
N VAL A 234 4.42 -22.75 -17.85
CA VAL A 234 4.08 -22.15 -19.13
C VAL A 234 3.12 -23.10 -19.86
N PRO A 235 1.94 -22.63 -20.32
CA PRO A 235 1.00 -23.49 -21.04
C PRO A 235 1.62 -23.98 -22.35
N THR A 236 1.50 -25.29 -22.62
CA THR A 236 2.00 -25.89 -23.86
C THR A 236 0.95 -25.75 -24.96
N LEU A 237 1.33 -25.13 -26.08
CA LEU A 237 0.47 -25.01 -27.26
C LEU A 237 0.57 -26.30 -28.09
N GLN A 238 -0.56 -26.91 -28.44
CA GLN A 238 -0.58 -28.05 -29.35
C GLN A 238 -0.34 -27.60 -30.79
N THR A 239 0.92 -27.57 -31.22
CA THR A 239 1.30 -27.23 -32.59
C THR A 239 1.59 -28.47 -33.43
N GLY A 240 1.16 -28.46 -34.69
CA GLY A 240 1.56 -29.46 -35.69
C GLY A 240 3.05 -29.35 -36.09
N PRO A 241 3.61 -30.37 -36.77
CA PRO A 241 5.06 -30.52 -36.99
C PRO A 241 5.71 -29.51 -37.97
N ASP A 242 4.95 -28.72 -38.72
CA ASP A 242 5.48 -27.81 -39.74
C ASP A 242 5.49 -26.33 -39.28
N CYS A 243 6.19 -26.03 -38.20
CA CYS A 243 6.47 -24.65 -37.73
C CYS A 243 7.58 -23.97 -38.56
N LYS A 244 7.53 -24.02 -39.91
CA LYS A 244 8.59 -23.48 -40.79
C LYS A 244 8.62 -21.95 -40.80
N GLU A 245 7.46 -21.31 -40.90
CA GLU A 245 7.34 -19.84 -40.95
C GLU A 245 7.69 -19.21 -39.60
N LEU A 246 7.21 -19.79 -38.48
CA LEU A 246 7.58 -19.36 -37.14
C LEU A 246 9.11 -19.44 -36.92
N ARG A 247 9.76 -20.54 -37.34
CA ARG A 247 11.23 -20.67 -37.25
C ARG A 247 11.94 -19.60 -38.09
N ALA A 248 11.45 -19.30 -39.28
CA ALA A 248 12.04 -18.25 -40.12
C ALA A 248 11.90 -16.85 -39.48
N VAL A 249 10.74 -16.56 -38.88
CA VAL A 249 10.49 -15.32 -38.14
C VAL A 249 11.41 -15.23 -36.91
N LEU A 250 11.47 -16.27 -36.08
CA LEU A 250 12.34 -16.33 -34.90
C LEU A 250 13.81 -16.14 -35.28
N SER A 251 14.29 -16.84 -36.32
CA SER A 251 15.66 -16.67 -36.82
C SER A 251 15.91 -15.24 -37.31
N SER A 252 14.97 -14.62 -38.04
CA SER A 252 15.14 -13.24 -38.52
C SER A 252 15.21 -12.23 -37.37
N LEU A 253 14.37 -12.38 -36.35
CA LEU A 253 14.35 -11.51 -35.16
C LEU A 253 15.62 -11.69 -34.34
N LEU A 254 16.09 -12.93 -34.20
CA LEU A 254 17.33 -13.22 -33.52
C LEU A 254 18.52 -12.65 -34.29
N GLU A 255 18.58 -12.81 -35.61
CA GLU A 255 19.61 -12.20 -36.44
C GLU A 255 19.65 -10.69 -36.26
N GLU A 256 18.51 -10.00 -36.25
CA GLU A 256 18.44 -8.53 -36.11
C GLU A 256 18.61 -8.03 -34.66
N SER A 257 18.54 -8.92 -33.66
CA SER A 257 18.52 -8.57 -32.22
C SER A 257 19.71 -7.72 -31.75
N TYR A 258 20.86 -7.81 -32.42
CA TYR A 258 22.05 -7.05 -32.04
C TYR A 258 22.04 -5.58 -32.46
N LEU A 259 21.11 -5.20 -33.33
CA LEU A 259 20.90 -3.80 -33.73
C LEU A 259 20.08 -3.03 -32.67
N LEU A 260 19.55 -3.74 -31.68
CA LEU A 260 18.70 -3.21 -30.63
C LEU A 260 19.54 -2.68 -29.45
N THR A 261 18.96 -1.79 -28.63
CA THR A 261 19.59 -1.44 -27.35
C THR A 261 19.58 -2.65 -26.40
N PRO A 262 20.49 -2.75 -25.42
CA PRO A 262 20.55 -3.88 -24.49
C PRO A 262 19.22 -4.14 -23.77
N LEU A 263 18.48 -3.10 -23.40
CA LEU A 263 17.17 -3.23 -22.75
C LEU A 263 16.11 -3.81 -23.70
N SER A 264 16.03 -3.28 -24.93
CA SER A 264 15.11 -3.81 -25.95
C SER A 264 15.48 -5.22 -26.40
N GLN A 265 16.78 -5.54 -26.46
CA GLN A 265 17.26 -6.89 -26.77
C GLN A 265 16.93 -7.86 -25.63
N ALA A 266 17.07 -7.44 -24.36
CA ALA A 266 16.66 -8.25 -23.20
C ALA A 266 15.15 -8.53 -23.21
N ALA A 267 14.32 -7.50 -23.45
CA ALA A 267 12.87 -7.66 -23.57
C ALA A 267 12.50 -8.60 -24.73
N LEU A 268 13.16 -8.45 -25.89
CA LEU A 268 13.00 -9.36 -27.03
C LEU A 268 13.36 -10.81 -26.64
N LEU A 269 14.53 -11.03 -26.04
CA LEU A 269 14.99 -12.37 -25.66
C LEU A 269 14.06 -13.02 -24.63
N HIS A 270 13.55 -12.25 -23.66
CA HIS A 270 12.55 -12.72 -22.71
C HIS A 270 11.29 -13.21 -23.42
N ARG A 271 10.73 -12.39 -24.31
CA ARG A 271 9.52 -12.74 -25.08
C ARG A 271 9.72 -13.94 -26.00
N LEU A 272 10.87 -14.02 -26.67
CA LEU A 272 11.22 -15.18 -27.51
C LEU A 272 11.41 -16.45 -26.68
N THR A 273 11.95 -16.34 -25.46
CA THR A 273 12.10 -17.47 -24.53
C THR A 273 10.74 -18.03 -24.13
N GLU A 274 9.76 -17.17 -23.83
CA GLU A 274 8.38 -17.58 -23.57
C GLU A 274 7.76 -18.32 -24.77
N VAL A 275 7.91 -17.77 -25.99
CA VAL A 275 7.35 -18.38 -27.22
C VAL A 275 7.94 -19.77 -27.47
N VAL A 276 9.25 -19.93 -27.35
CA VAL A 276 9.91 -21.23 -27.56
C VAL A 276 9.57 -22.22 -26.44
N ALA A 277 9.35 -21.76 -25.21
CA ALA A 277 8.86 -22.61 -24.12
C ALA A 277 7.41 -23.08 -24.34
N MET A 278 6.55 -22.25 -24.95
CA MET A 278 5.17 -22.59 -25.27
C MET A 278 5.04 -23.59 -26.44
N VAL A 279 5.97 -23.55 -27.41
CA VAL A 279 5.88 -24.32 -28.66
C VAL A 279 6.91 -25.47 -28.69
N PRO A 280 6.52 -26.72 -28.36
CA PRO A 280 7.45 -27.86 -28.34
C PRO A 280 8.00 -28.25 -29.72
N GLY A 281 7.40 -27.77 -30.81
CA GLY A 281 7.84 -28.02 -32.19
C GLY A 281 9.11 -27.27 -32.60
N VAL A 282 9.58 -26.29 -31.82
CA VAL A 282 10.80 -25.50 -32.11
C VAL A 282 11.90 -25.88 -31.12
N SER A 283 13.06 -26.33 -31.61
CA SER A 283 14.20 -26.64 -30.75
C SER A 283 14.80 -25.35 -30.16
N PRO A 284 15.09 -25.30 -28.84
CA PRO A 284 15.81 -24.19 -28.21
C PRO A 284 17.18 -23.88 -28.84
N ALA A 285 17.75 -24.80 -29.61
CA ALA A 285 19.03 -24.63 -30.31
C ALA A 285 19.07 -23.41 -31.26
N VAL A 286 17.92 -22.83 -31.65
CA VAL A 286 17.86 -21.58 -32.42
C VAL A 286 18.58 -20.43 -31.69
N PHE A 287 18.61 -20.44 -30.35
CA PHE A 287 19.31 -19.42 -29.56
C PHE A 287 20.84 -19.60 -29.53
N ARG A 288 21.41 -20.75 -29.95
CA ARG A 288 22.86 -21.01 -29.79
C ARG A 288 23.75 -19.95 -30.44
N ALA A 289 23.40 -19.47 -31.62
CA ALA A 289 24.17 -18.44 -32.32
C ALA A 289 24.21 -17.11 -31.54
N GLN A 290 23.11 -16.77 -30.86
CA GLN A 290 23.06 -15.58 -30.00
C GLN A 290 23.70 -15.83 -28.64
N LEU A 291 23.58 -17.04 -28.10
CA LEU A 291 24.20 -17.42 -26.84
C LEU A 291 25.70 -17.18 -26.86
N LEU A 292 26.41 -17.59 -27.91
CA LEU A 292 27.86 -17.35 -28.07
C LEU A 292 28.24 -15.86 -27.96
N ARG A 293 27.33 -14.96 -28.33
CA ARG A 293 27.53 -13.51 -28.20
C ARG A 293 27.16 -13.00 -26.81
N LEU A 294 26.05 -13.49 -26.27
CA LEU A 294 25.52 -13.08 -24.96
C LEU A 294 26.41 -13.53 -23.81
N LEU A 295 27.04 -14.71 -23.93
CA LEU A 295 28.08 -15.21 -23.02
C LEU A 295 29.24 -14.21 -22.87
N GLY A 296 29.42 -13.30 -23.84
CA GLY A 296 30.41 -12.23 -23.90
C GLY A 296 30.02 -10.90 -23.21
N THR A 297 28.79 -10.74 -22.71
CA THR A 297 28.22 -9.42 -22.34
C THR A 297 28.48 -8.97 -20.89
N SER A 298 28.76 -7.68 -20.68
CA SER A 298 28.86 -7.05 -19.35
C SER A 298 27.59 -6.32 -18.93
N GLU A 299 26.60 -6.21 -19.83
CA GLU A 299 25.33 -5.54 -19.56
C GLU A 299 24.42 -6.42 -18.69
N VAL A 300 23.97 -5.90 -17.55
CA VAL A 300 23.17 -6.63 -16.54
C VAL A 300 21.89 -7.22 -17.14
N CYS A 301 21.17 -6.45 -17.96
CA CYS A 301 19.89 -6.87 -18.54
C CYS A 301 20.04 -8.08 -19.48
N LEU A 302 21.11 -8.11 -20.28
CA LEU A 302 21.40 -9.20 -21.22
C LEU A 302 21.91 -10.43 -20.48
N PHE A 303 22.74 -10.23 -19.46
CA PHE A 303 23.22 -11.32 -18.61
C PHE A 303 22.05 -12.00 -17.88
N HIS A 304 21.14 -11.21 -17.28
CA HIS A 304 19.94 -11.72 -16.63
C HIS A 304 19.04 -12.50 -17.59
N SER A 305 18.86 -12.00 -18.82
CA SER A 305 18.10 -12.71 -19.86
C SER A 305 18.74 -14.05 -20.22
N THR A 306 20.07 -14.16 -20.13
CA THR A 306 20.81 -15.42 -20.35
C THR A 306 20.60 -16.41 -19.21
N LEU A 307 20.59 -15.95 -17.96
CA LEU A 307 20.22 -16.78 -16.80
C LEU A 307 18.76 -17.23 -16.86
N LEU A 308 17.86 -16.38 -17.36
CA LEU A 308 16.46 -16.74 -17.58
C LEU A 308 16.34 -17.83 -18.66
N MET A 309 17.05 -17.68 -19.79
CA MET A 309 17.14 -18.75 -20.81
C MET A 309 17.70 -20.06 -20.23
N LYS A 310 18.67 -19.97 -19.30
CA LYS A 310 19.19 -21.13 -18.58
C LYS A 310 18.12 -21.79 -17.71
N SER A 311 17.36 -21.01 -16.95
CA SER A 311 16.26 -21.53 -16.12
C SER A 311 15.16 -22.21 -16.94
N ALA A 312 14.89 -21.72 -18.15
CA ALA A 312 13.81 -22.24 -19.00
C ALA A 312 14.21 -23.51 -19.80
N PHE A 313 15.43 -23.57 -20.32
CA PHE A 313 15.84 -24.60 -21.29
C PHE A 313 16.95 -25.53 -20.81
N THR A 314 17.65 -25.18 -19.73
CA THR A 314 18.67 -26.01 -19.08
C THR A 314 19.55 -26.82 -20.05
N ASP A 315 19.51 -28.16 -20.01
CA ASP A 315 20.33 -29.11 -20.79
C ASP A 315 20.03 -29.07 -22.30
N SER A 316 18.86 -28.55 -22.69
CA SER A 316 18.49 -28.49 -24.11
C SER A 316 19.23 -27.38 -24.86
N LEU A 317 19.72 -26.36 -24.15
CA LEU A 317 20.44 -25.22 -24.72
C LEU A 317 21.89 -25.13 -24.22
N PHE A 318 22.12 -25.30 -22.92
CA PHE A 318 23.42 -25.12 -22.27
C PHE A 318 24.15 -26.44 -22.07
N SER A 319 25.46 -26.46 -22.35
CA SER A 319 26.34 -27.54 -21.92
C SER A 319 26.93 -27.27 -20.54
N ALA A 320 27.44 -28.31 -19.87
CA ALA A 320 28.14 -28.14 -18.58
C ALA A 320 29.35 -27.18 -18.68
N GLU A 321 30.01 -27.11 -19.85
CA GLU A 321 31.09 -26.16 -20.11
C GLU A 321 30.57 -24.71 -20.17
N ASP A 322 29.40 -24.49 -20.77
CA ASP A 322 28.76 -23.16 -20.82
C ASP A 322 28.30 -22.71 -19.41
N GLU A 323 27.80 -23.65 -18.59
CA GLU A 323 27.43 -23.39 -17.20
C GLU A 323 28.65 -22.98 -16.36
N ALA A 324 29.75 -23.75 -16.44
CA ALA A 324 30.99 -23.43 -15.75
C ALA A 324 31.55 -22.07 -16.19
N PHE A 325 31.47 -21.76 -17.49
CA PHE A 325 31.89 -20.45 -18.01
C PHE A 325 31.01 -19.29 -17.52
N LEU A 326 29.69 -19.47 -17.49
CA LEU A 326 28.75 -18.48 -16.93
C LEU A 326 29.04 -18.20 -15.46
N LEU A 327 29.28 -19.25 -14.69
CA LEU A 327 29.60 -19.15 -13.27
C LEU A 327 30.94 -18.45 -13.05
N GLN A 328 31.98 -18.82 -13.81
CA GLN A 328 33.28 -18.13 -13.77
C GLN A 328 33.13 -16.64 -14.08
N ARG A 329 32.27 -16.30 -15.03
CA ARG A 329 32.01 -14.92 -15.42
C ARG A 329 31.26 -14.14 -14.33
N LEU A 330 30.25 -14.72 -13.69
CA LEU A 330 29.55 -14.12 -12.55
C LEU A 330 30.53 -13.77 -11.44
N VAL A 331 31.43 -14.70 -11.12
CA VAL A 331 32.48 -14.52 -10.10
C VAL A 331 33.40 -13.36 -10.46
N VAL A 332 33.86 -13.28 -11.71
CA VAL A 332 34.71 -12.15 -12.17
C VAL A 332 33.97 -10.82 -12.16
N LEU A 333 32.71 -10.78 -12.62
CA LEU A 333 31.91 -9.55 -12.69
C LEU A 333 31.58 -9.00 -11.31
N SER A 334 31.28 -9.86 -10.34
CA SER A 334 31.00 -9.44 -8.96
C SER A 334 32.17 -8.70 -8.29
N GLN A 335 33.40 -8.79 -8.83
CA GLN A 335 34.58 -8.10 -8.34
C GLN A 335 35.04 -6.92 -9.18
N HIS A 336 34.48 -6.76 -10.37
CA HIS A 336 35.02 -5.82 -11.34
C HIS A 336 35.00 -4.38 -10.79
N PRO A 337 36.15 -3.67 -10.76
CA PRO A 337 36.27 -2.42 -10.03
C PRO A 337 35.43 -1.28 -10.62
N LEU A 338 35.15 -1.32 -11.93
CA LEU A 338 34.36 -0.29 -12.61
C LEU A 338 32.84 -0.46 -12.42
N LEU A 339 32.37 -1.59 -11.87
CA LEU A 339 30.95 -1.82 -11.65
C LEU A 339 30.48 -1.21 -10.33
N SER A 340 29.24 -0.76 -10.34
CA SER A 340 28.60 -0.18 -9.16
C SER A 340 28.27 -1.24 -8.11
N PRO A 341 28.17 -0.88 -6.82
CA PRO A 341 27.76 -1.81 -5.77
C PRO A 341 26.46 -2.59 -6.04
N PRO A 342 25.35 -1.98 -6.54
CA PRO A 342 24.12 -2.74 -6.81
C PRO A 342 24.31 -3.78 -7.92
N GLU A 343 25.12 -3.51 -8.94
CA GLU A 343 25.43 -4.49 -9.99
C GLU A 343 26.24 -5.66 -9.43
N LYS A 344 27.21 -5.38 -8.55
CA LYS A 344 28.00 -6.42 -7.86
C LYS A 344 27.13 -7.30 -6.97
N LEU A 345 26.22 -6.70 -6.21
CA LEU A 345 25.26 -7.44 -5.38
C LEU A 345 24.35 -8.31 -6.24
N PHE A 346 23.82 -7.76 -7.33
CA PHE A 346 23.01 -8.52 -8.29
C PHE A 346 23.74 -9.76 -8.81
N TYR A 347 25.04 -9.66 -9.15
CA TYR A 347 25.80 -10.82 -9.59
C TYR A 347 26.04 -11.84 -8.47
N ILE A 348 26.21 -11.42 -7.22
CA ILE A 348 26.34 -12.32 -6.07
C ILE A 348 25.01 -13.05 -5.83
N ASP A 349 23.89 -12.32 -5.86
CA ASP A 349 22.56 -12.89 -5.73
C ASP A 349 22.31 -13.93 -6.85
N CYS A 350 22.73 -13.63 -8.08
CA CYS A 350 22.66 -14.58 -9.20
C CYS A 350 23.50 -15.86 -8.99
N ILE A 351 24.60 -15.80 -8.24
CA ILE A 351 25.39 -16.98 -7.89
C ILE A 351 24.67 -17.81 -6.83
N LEU A 352 24.10 -17.17 -5.81
CA LEU A 352 23.34 -17.85 -4.75
C LEU A 352 22.09 -18.54 -5.32
N SER A 353 21.41 -17.92 -6.29
CA SER A 353 20.21 -18.46 -6.93
C SER A 353 20.47 -19.03 -8.33
N PHE A 354 21.65 -19.58 -8.60
CA PHE A 354 22.00 -20.04 -9.94
C PHE A 354 21.12 -21.23 -10.38
N PRO A 355 20.47 -21.18 -11.55
CA PRO A 355 19.58 -22.23 -12.05
C PRO A 355 20.39 -23.45 -12.55
N GLU A 356 20.78 -24.30 -11.62
CA GLU A 356 21.51 -25.53 -11.89
C GLU A 356 20.59 -26.73 -12.13
N ASN A 357 21.08 -27.70 -12.90
CA ASN A 357 20.37 -28.94 -13.18
C ASN A 357 20.46 -29.91 -12.01
N ARG A 358 19.71 -29.62 -10.95
CA ARG A 358 19.66 -30.51 -9.78
C ARG A 358 18.74 -31.70 -10.06
N PRO A 359 19.08 -32.91 -9.57
CA PRO A 359 18.12 -33.99 -9.51
C PRO A 359 16.93 -33.55 -8.64
N ILE A 360 15.72 -33.87 -9.09
CA ILE A 360 14.45 -33.54 -8.41
C ILE A 360 14.51 -34.04 -6.97
N GLY A 361 14.72 -33.15 -6.00
CA GLY A 361 14.82 -33.49 -4.57
C GLY A 361 15.84 -32.69 -3.73
N CYS A 362 16.70 -31.87 -4.34
CA CYS A 362 17.60 -30.97 -3.60
C CYS A 362 16.92 -29.61 -3.38
N GLY A 363 16.97 -29.06 -2.16
CA GLY A 363 16.27 -27.82 -1.79
C GLY A 363 16.69 -26.61 -2.65
N ASP A 364 15.79 -25.64 -2.77
CA ASP A 364 15.96 -24.43 -3.60
C ASP A 364 17.14 -23.54 -3.15
N ASP A 365 17.68 -23.75 -1.94
CA ASP A 365 18.67 -22.86 -1.28
C ASP A 365 20.13 -23.38 -1.26
N ALA A 366 20.46 -24.52 -1.91
CA ALA A 366 21.85 -24.99 -1.94
C ALA A 366 22.72 -24.17 -2.91
N LEU A 367 24.06 -24.24 -2.80
CA LEU A 367 24.96 -23.57 -3.73
C LEU A 367 25.07 -24.31 -5.08
N PRO A 368 25.61 -23.65 -6.12
CA PRO A 368 25.86 -24.31 -7.40
C PRO A 368 26.98 -25.35 -7.24
N VAL A 369 26.76 -26.61 -7.62
CA VAL A 369 27.72 -27.73 -7.60
C VAL A 369 28.99 -27.41 -8.38
N LEU A 370 28.90 -26.60 -9.45
CA LEU A 370 30.06 -26.19 -10.23
C LEU A 370 30.87 -25.06 -9.57
N LEU A 371 30.38 -24.48 -8.46
CA LEU A 371 31.07 -23.45 -7.70
C LEU A 371 32.17 -24.07 -6.85
N THR A 372 33.31 -24.32 -7.48
CA THR A 372 34.48 -24.81 -6.73
C THR A 372 35.00 -23.75 -5.75
N PRO A 373 35.49 -24.16 -4.58
CA PRO A 373 36.13 -23.30 -3.58
C PRO A 373 37.32 -22.51 -4.13
N TRP A 374 38.04 -23.08 -5.09
CA TRP A 374 39.06 -22.36 -5.86
C TRP A 374 38.48 -21.19 -6.66
N LEU A 375 37.34 -21.38 -7.33
CA LEU A 375 36.67 -20.30 -8.07
C LEU A 375 36.11 -19.25 -7.11
N ALA A 376 35.54 -19.68 -5.99
CA ALA A 376 35.03 -18.78 -4.95
C ALA A 376 36.15 -17.99 -4.25
N SER A 377 37.38 -18.51 -4.17
CA SER A 377 38.54 -17.84 -3.53
C SER A 377 38.86 -16.47 -4.13
N VAL A 378 38.45 -16.20 -5.36
CA VAL A 378 38.62 -14.89 -5.98
C VAL A 378 37.75 -13.85 -5.25
N LEU A 379 36.60 -14.25 -4.69
CA LEU A 379 35.61 -13.40 -4.01
C LEU A 379 35.98 -13.03 -2.57
N VAL A 380 37.17 -13.40 -2.11
CA VAL A 380 37.60 -13.12 -0.73
C VAL A 380 37.43 -11.63 -0.40
N PRO A 381 36.67 -11.30 0.66
CA PRO A 381 36.37 -9.92 0.99
C PRO A 381 37.64 -9.17 1.37
N THR A 382 37.73 -7.92 0.92
CA THR A 382 38.77 -6.97 1.29
C THR A 382 38.16 -5.82 2.08
N VAL A 383 38.96 -5.20 2.95
CA VAL A 383 38.51 -4.07 3.80
C VAL A 383 38.01 -2.87 2.97
N PHE A 384 38.43 -2.78 1.70
CA PHE A 384 38.03 -1.70 0.79
C PHE A 384 36.68 -1.92 0.11
N ASN A 385 36.04 -3.08 0.32
CA ASN A 385 34.70 -3.32 -0.21
C ASN A 385 33.65 -2.55 0.59
N ASP A 386 32.57 -2.17 -0.09
CA ASP A 386 31.42 -1.57 0.57
C ASP A 386 30.76 -2.59 1.52
N SER A 387 30.03 -2.06 2.50
CA SER A 387 29.42 -2.84 3.58
C SER A 387 28.53 -3.98 3.09
N ALA A 388 27.74 -3.73 2.05
CA ALA A 388 26.78 -4.69 1.51
C ALA A 388 27.48 -5.78 0.70
N THR A 389 28.37 -5.42 -0.24
CA THR A 389 29.09 -6.41 -1.05
C THR A 389 30.03 -7.26 -0.21
N LEU A 390 30.64 -6.70 0.83
CA LEU A 390 31.47 -7.44 1.78
C LEU A 390 30.66 -8.54 2.47
N LEU A 391 29.49 -8.19 3.02
CA LEU A 391 28.64 -9.16 3.74
C LEU A 391 28.10 -10.24 2.80
N ALA A 392 27.68 -9.87 1.58
CA ALA A 392 27.19 -10.83 0.59
C ALA A 392 28.28 -11.82 0.16
N ARG A 393 29.52 -11.35 -0.05
CA ARG A 393 30.67 -12.22 -0.35
C ARG A 393 31.04 -13.11 0.82
N LEU A 394 31.03 -12.57 2.04
CA LEU A 394 31.30 -13.33 3.25
C LEU A 394 30.28 -14.46 3.39
N HIS A 395 29.00 -14.17 3.22
CA HIS A 395 27.92 -15.15 3.29
C HIS A 395 28.10 -16.26 2.25
N LEU A 396 28.35 -15.91 0.99
CA LEU A 396 28.62 -16.88 -0.08
C LEU A 396 29.81 -17.77 0.27
N LEU A 397 30.92 -17.21 0.75
CA LEU A 397 32.10 -18.00 1.14
C LEU A 397 31.83 -18.88 2.36
N CYS A 398 31.04 -18.43 3.33
CA CYS A 398 30.63 -19.27 4.45
C CYS A 398 29.86 -20.50 3.96
N LEU A 399 28.96 -20.34 2.98
CA LEU A 399 28.24 -21.48 2.40
C LEU A 399 29.17 -22.42 1.62
N VAL A 400 30.11 -21.88 0.84
CA VAL A 400 31.06 -22.69 0.05
C VAL A 400 31.94 -23.55 0.96
N TYR A 401 32.45 -22.95 2.04
CA TYR A 401 33.30 -23.67 2.99
C TYR A 401 32.53 -24.60 3.93
N LEU A 402 31.20 -24.44 4.06
CA LEU A 402 30.35 -25.38 4.78
C LEU A 402 30.18 -26.69 4.01
N GLU A 403 30.04 -26.62 2.68
CA GLU A 403 29.90 -27.81 1.80
C GLU A 403 31.22 -28.61 1.67
N GLU A 404 32.39 -27.97 1.88
CA GLU A 404 33.70 -28.65 1.90
C GLU A 404 33.96 -29.49 3.17
N GLU A 405 33.21 -29.29 4.26
CA GLU A 405 33.44 -30.03 5.52
C GLU A 405 33.18 -31.55 5.39
N ASP A 406 32.47 -31.97 4.33
CA ASP A 406 32.24 -33.39 4.01
C ASP A 406 33.45 -34.07 3.31
N GLU A 407 34.44 -33.33 2.81
CA GLU A 407 35.64 -33.87 2.13
C GLU A 407 36.91 -33.66 2.99
N GLU A 408 37.17 -34.66 3.85
CA GLU A 408 38.25 -34.74 4.85
C GLU A 408 39.70 -34.69 4.28
N GLU A 409 40.17 -33.69 3.53
CA GLU A 409 41.62 -33.69 3.17
C GLU A 409 42.36 -32.36 2.80
N GLU A 410 41.72 -31.18 2.71
CA GLU A 410 42.44 -29.89 2.57
C GLU A 410 42.15 -28.90 3.72
N GLU A 411 42.84 -29.10 4.84
CA GLU A 411 42.76 -28.32 6.08
C GLU A 411 42.77 -26.78 5.88
N GLY A 412 41.60 -26.13 6.07
CA GLY A 412 41.44 -24.91 6.87
C GLY A 412 42.00 -23.58 6.36
N ARG A 413 42.63 -23.52 5.18
CA ARG A 413 43.19 -22.25 4.68
C ARG A 413 42.12 -21.20 4.40
N GLY A 414 41.00 -21.59 3.79
CA GLY A 414 39.89 -20.68 3.46
C GLY A 414 39.23 -20.08 4.70
N LEU A 415 38.87 -20.93 5.67
CA LEU A 415 38.32 -20.52 6.96
C LEU A 415 39.29 -19.62 7.74
N GLY A 416 40.59 -19.91 7.69
CA GLY A 416 41.63 -19.05 8.25
C GLY A 416 41.62 -17.64 7.66
N TYR A 417 41.47 -17.50 6.34
CA TYR A 417 41.35 -16.18 5.70
C TYR A 417 40.07 -15.44 6.08
N LEU A 418 38.93 -16.13 6.22
CA LEU A 418 37.68 -15.51 6.68
C LEU A 418 37.82 -14.99 8.12
N TYR A 419 38.45 -15.78 8.99
CA TYR A 419 38.75 -15.38 10.35
C TYR A 419 39.74 -14.20 10.38
N ASP A 420 40.83 -14.25 9.60
CA ASP A 420 41.78 -13.15 9.48
C ASP A 420 41.14 -11.85 8.95
N HIS A 421 40.17 -11.96 8.05
CA HIS A 421 39.39 -10.82 7.59
C HIS A 421 38.52 -10.25 8.70
N LEU A 422 37.83 -11.11 9.44
CA LEU A 422 37.00 -10.72 10.58
C LEU A 422 37.85 -10.03 11.68
N THR A 423 39.04 -10.56 11.99
CA THR A 423 39.98 -9.92 12.93
C THR A 423 40.52 -8.60 12.40
N SER A 424 40.67 -8.46 11.08
CA SER A 424 41.05 -7.18 10.45
C SER A 424 39.94 -6.13 10.62
N LEU A 425 38.68 -6.50 10.41
CA LEU A 425 37.52 -5.63 10.70
C LEU A 425 37.45 -5.27 12.18
N LEU A 426 37.68 -6.24 13.07
CA LEU A 426 37.74 -6.01 14.50
C LEU A 426 38.79 -4.96 14.86
N ARG A 427 40.02 -5.05 14.32
CA ARG A 427 41.09 -4.07 14.56
C ARG A 427 40.72 -2.67 14.08
N ILE A 428 39.90 -2.54 13.04
CA ILE A 428 39.42 -1.23 12.57
C ILE A 428 38.37 -0.68 13.53
N VAL A 429 37.45 -1.52 14.00
CA VAL A 429 36.46 -1.15 15.02
C VAL A 429 37.15 -0.72 16.32
N ASP A 430 38.18 -1.45 16.75
CA ASP A 430 38.97 -1.15 17.95
C ASP A 430 39.68 0.22 17.87
N ASN A 431 40.06 0.66 16.66
CA ASN A 431 40.67 1.96 16.43
C ASN A 431 39.65 3.10 16.20
N GLY A 432 38.35 2.86 16.44
CA GLY A 432 37.30 3.88 16.30
C GLY A 432 36.74 4.00 14.88
N GLY A 433 36.36 2.87 14.28
CA GLY A 433 35.74 2.81 12.95
C GLY A 433 34.41 3.58 12.83
N SER A 434 33.97 3.84 11.60
CA SER A 434 32.67 4.47 11.34
C SER A 434 31.52 3.59 11.82
N ARG A 435 30.35 4.19 12.10
CA ARG A 435 29.14 3.45 12.51
C ARG A 435 28.78 2.32 11.53
N GLU A 436 29.00 2.55 10.24
CA GLU A 436 28.74 1.55 9.19
C GLU A 436 29.65 0.33 9.36
N ILE A 437 30.95 0.54 9.59
CA ILE A 437 31.93 -0.55 9.77
C ILE A 437 31.68 -1.33 11.07
N VAL A 438 31.23 -0.64 12.12
CA VAL A 438 30.82 -1.30 13.37
C VAL A 438 29.68 -2.28 13.08
N VAL A 439 28.64 -1.83 12.39
CA VAL A 439 27.48 -2.68 12.07
C VAL A 439 27.88 -3.82 11.13
N THR A 440 28.76 -3.59 10.14
CA THR A 440 29.23 -4.68 9.27
C THR A 440 30.03 -5.71 10.03
N PHE A 441 30.90 -5.30 10.96
CA PHE A 441 31.64 -6.25 11.79
C PHE A 441 30.71 -7.15 12.59
N PHE A 442 29.72 -6.59 13.29
CA PHE A 442 28.78 -7.41 14.08
C PHE A 442 27.94 -8.34 13.20
N ARG A 443 27.53 -7.89 12.01
CA ARG A 443 26.83 -8.75 11.03
C ARG A 443 27.74 -9.84 10.47
N ALA A 444 29.00 -9.53 10.20
CA ALA A 444 30.00 -10.49 9.73
C ALA A 444 30.31 -11.54 10.81
N ALA A 445 30.45 -11.11 12.07
CA ALA A 445 30.64 -12.01 13.21
C ALA A 445 29.43 -12.92 13.44
N PHE A 446 28.22 -12.38 13.30
CA PHE A 446 26.99 -13.16 13.34
C PHE A 446 26.96 -14.23 12.25
N LEU A 447 27.21 -13.87 10.99
CA LEU A 447 27.25 -14.82 9.87
C LEU A 447 28.32 -15.89 10.07
N PHE A 448 29.52 -15.51 10.52
CA PHE A 448 30.59 -16.48 10.77
C PHE A 448 30.20 -17.47 11.88
N LEU A 449 29.62 -16.98 12.98
CA LEU A 449 29.19 -17.81 14.10
C LEU A 449 27.97 -18.67 13.75
N SER A 450 27.05 -18.21 12.91
CA SER A 450 25.86 -18.99 12.53
C SER A 450 26.23 -20.26 11.76
N TYR A 451 27.32 -20.23 10.98
CA TYR A 451 27.78 -21.38 10.19
C TYR A 451 28.88 -22.18 10.90
N PHE A 452 29.87 -21.54 11.51
CA PHE A 452 31.08 -22.20 12.02
C PHE A 452 31.17 -22.24 13.56
N PHE A 453 30.05 -22.21 14.28
CA PHE A 453 30.07 -22.25 15.75
C PHE A 453 30.76 -23.52 16.30
N HIS A 454 30.56 -24.68 15.65
CA HIS A 454 31.14 -25.96 16.09
C HIS A 454 32.68 -25.96 16.14
N MET A 455 33.34 -25.03 15.45
CA MET A 455 34.79 -24.88 15.47
C MET A 455 35.26 -24.13 16.73
N GLU A 456 35.47 -24.88 17.82
CA GLU A 456 35.80 -24.35 19.17
C GLU A 456 36.99 -23.38 19.19
N HIS A 457 38.01 -23.59 18.37
CA HIS A 457 39.19 -22.73 18.33
C HIS A 457 38.83 -21.29 17.90
N PHE A 458 38.08 -21.13 16.80
CA PHE A 458 37.71 -19.83 16.26
C PHE A 458 36.64 -19.15 17.11
N SER A 459 35.65 -19.89 17.59
CA SER A 459 34.58 -19.34 18.43
C SER A 459 35.11 -18.83 19.78
N HIS A 460 36.01 -19.58 20.44
CA HIS A 460 36.61 -19.14 21.70
C HIS A 460 37.63 -18.01 21.52
N SER A 461 38.38 -17.98 20.41
CA SER A 461 39.26 -16.87 20.08
C SER A 461 38.47 -15.58 19.84
N LEU A 462 37.40 -15.67 19.04
CA LEU A 462 36.49 -14.54 18.79
C LEU A 462 35.82 -14.05 20.08
N MET A 463 35.40 -14.96 20.96
CA MET A 463 34.82 -14.60 22.25
C MET A 463 35.75 -13.75 23.11
N LYS A 464 37.03 -14.14 23.21
CA LYS A 464 38.07 -13.37 23.93
C LYS A 464 38.29 -12.00 23.31
N GLU A 465 38.37 -11.94 21.99
CA GLU A 465 38.54 -10.71 21.23
C GLU A 465 37.35 -9.75 21.43
N LEU A 466 36.11 -10.26 21.35
CA LEU A 466 34.88 -9.49 21.63
C LEU A 466 34.83 -8.97 23.07
N CYS A 467 35.23 -9.77 24.06
CA CYS A 467 35.33 -9.32 25.45
C CYS A 467 36.35 -8.18 25.60
N SER A 468 37.50 -8.29 24.94
CA SER A 468 38.52 -7.24 24.95
C SER A 468 38.05 -5.94 24.27
N LEU A 469 37.29 -6.07 23.17
CA LEU A 469 36.69 -4.95 22.46
C LEU A 469 35.66 -4.23 23.31
N TYR A 470 34.81 -4.99 24.01
CA TYR A 470 33.79 -4.44 24.89
C TYR A 470 34.40 -3.56 26.00
N LEU A 471 35.46 -4.04 26.66
CA LEU A 471 36.15 -3.27 27.71
C LEU A 471 36.79 -1.98 27.20
N ARG A 472 37.24 -1.95 25.94
CA ARG A 472 37.79 -0.74 25.31
C ARG A 472 36.69 0.21 24.83
N HIS A 473 35.55 -0.32 24.38
CA HIS A 473 34.45 0.42 23.76
C HIS A 473 33.09 0.07 24.36
N THR A 474 32.86 0.48 25.61
CA THR A 474 31.65 0.14 26.38
C THR A 474 30.34 0.60 25.73
N HIS A 475 30.38 1.66 24.92
CA HIS A 475 29.24 2.20 24.18
C HIS A 475 28.66 1.24 23.13
N LEU A 476 29.41 0.22 22.71
CA LEU A 476 28.96 -0.80 21.76
C LEU A 476 28.07 -1.87 22.39
N ALA A 477 27.77 -1.77 23.69
CA ALA A 477 26.91 -2.72 24.43
C ALA A 477 25.64 -3.17 23.68
N PRO A 478 24.84 -2.29 23.02
CA PRO A 478 23.65 -2.73 22.29
C PRO A 478 23.97 -3.74 21.17
N HIS A 479 25.11 -3.59 20.48
CA HIS A 479 25.49 -4.51 19.42
C HIS A 479 25.90 -5.88 19.96
N PHE A 480 26.52 -5.92 21.15
CA PHE A 480 26.84 -7.19 21.82
C PHE A 480 25.59 -7.91 22.33
N ILE A 481 24.61 -7.17 22.86
CA ILE A 481 23.30 -7.73 23.27
C ILE A 481 22.62 -8.33 22.04
N ASN A 482 22.47 -7.57 20.96
CA ASN A 482 21.83 -8.06 19.74
C ASN A 482 22.56 -9.26 19.13
N LEU A 483 23.89 -9.31 19.19
CA LEU A 483 24.66 -10.47 18.70
C LEU A 483 24.34 -11.72 19.54
N ALA A 484 24.33 -11.60 20.87
CA ALA A 484 24.00 -12.72 21.76
C ALA A 484 22.55 -13.18 21.56
N ASP A 485 21.60 -12.25 21.46
CA ASP A 485 20.18 -12.54 21.27
C ASP A 485 19.91 -13.28 19.96
N HIS A 486 20.43 -12.77 18.83
CA HIS A 486 20.19 -13.40 17.54
C HIS A 486 20.88 -14.76 17.40
N ILE A 487 22.04 -14.97 18.02
CA ILE A 487 22.68 -16.30 18.04
C ILE A 487 21.87 -17.27 18.87
N GLN A 488 21.31 -16.83 20.00
CA GLN A 488 20.44 -17.66 20.84
C GLN A 488 19.11 -17.99 20.15
N GLU A 489 18.55 -17.07 19.35
CA GLU A 489 17.35 -17.30 18.54
C GLU A 489 17.59 -18.30 17.40
N GLN A 490 18.72 -18.18 16.68
CA GLN A 490 19.03 -19.06 15.55
C GLN A 490 19.59 -20.42 15.97
N LEU A 491 20.40 -20.47 17.02
CA LEU A 491 21.09 -21.67 17.50
C LEU A 491 20.67 -22.00 18.93
N SER A 492 19.40 -22.39 19.10
CA SER A 492 18.81 -22.72 20.41
C SER A 492 19.49 -23.90 21.13
N GLU A 493 20.27 -24.71 20.41
CA GLU A 493 21.02 -25.84 20.96
C GLU A 493 22.45 -25.48 21.42
N SER A 494 22.93 -24.27 21.10
CA SER A 494 24.31 -23.85 21.39
C SER A 494 24.46 -23.14 22.74
N ASN A 495 25.52 -23.46 23.48
CA ASN A 495 25.89 -22.77 24.73
C ASN A 495 26.78 -21.54 24.50
N TRP A 496 27.03 -21.13 23.26
CA TRP A 496 27.96 -20.03 22.99
C TRP A 496 27.51 -18.71 23.59
N ALA A 497 26.23 -18.37 23.43
CA ALA A 497 25.69 -17.11 23.92
C ALA A 497 25.77 -17.04 25.46
N THR A 498 25.50 -18.16 26.14
CA THR A 498 25.61 -18.25 27.61
C THR A 498 27.06 -18.16 28.06
N GLU A 499 27.99 -18.88 27.40
CA GLU A 499 29.43 -18.78 27.68
C GLU A 499 30.00 -17.38 27.43
N PHE A 500 29.57 -16.71 26.36
CA PHE A 500 29.96 -15.34 26.04
C PHE A 500 29.47 -14.33 27.08
N LEU A 501 28.20 -14.44 27.49
CA LEU A 501 27.62 -13.61 28.54
C LEU A 501 28.31 -13.85 29.89
N MET A 502 28.71 -15.09 30.20
CA MET A 502 29.52 -15.42 31.39
C MET A 502 30.92 -14.79 31.33
N ALA A 503 31.59 -14.87 30.17
CA ALA A 503 32.91 -14.25 29.99
C ALA A 503 32.85 -12.73 30.14
N LEU A 504 31.82 -12.09 29.59
CA LEU A 504 31.56 -10.66 29.76
C LEU A 504 31.25 -10.28 31.21
N GLN A 505 30.47 -11.10 31.93
CA GLN A 505 30.18 -10.89 33.35
C GLN A 505 31.47 -10.82 34.17
N GLY A 506 32.38 -11.78 33.98
CA GLY A 506 33.68 -11.79 34.65
C GLY A 506 34.54 -10.57 34.28
N ALA A 507 34.60 -10.25 32.99
CA ALA A 507 35.35 -9.09 32.51
C ALA A 507 34.84 -7.75 33.10
N ILE A 508 33.52 -7.59 33.23
CA ILE A 508 32.91 -6.38 33.80
C ILE A 508 33.18 -6.27 35.30
N THR A 509 33.11 -7.39 36.03
CA THR A 509 33.29 -7.39 37.49
C THR A 509 34.72 -7.05 37.92
N ASP A 510 35.69 -7.32 37.05
CA ASP A 510 37.11 -7.07 37.27
C ASP A 510 37.59 -5.69 36.74
N ALA A 511 36.73 -4.95 36.02
CA ALA A 511 37.10 -3.70 35.34
C ALA A 511 37.13 -2.47 36.28
N GLU A 512 37.99 -1.50 35.94
CA GLU A 512 38.04 -0.20 36.64
C GLU A 512 36.84 0.69 36.26
N LEU A 513 36.17 1.25 37.26
CA LEU A 513 34.88 1.92 37.12
C LEU A 513 35.01 3.39 36.69
N THR A 514 34.63 3.73 35.46
CA THR A 514 34.29 5.12 35.09
C THR A 514 32.78 5.36 35.06
N SER A 515 32.36 6.60 35.35
CA SER A 515 30.92 6.96 35.46
C SER A 515 30.12 6.84 34.16
N LYS A 516 30.78 6.91 32.99
CA LYS A 516 30.10 6.78 31.68
C LYS A 516 29.98 5.32 31.26
N ASP A 517 31.02 4.53 31.53
CA ASP A 517 31.07 3.10 31.24
C ASP A 517 30.08 2.30 32.09
N LEU A 518 29.87 2.74 33.34
CA LEU A 518 28.96 2.09 34.27
C LEU A 518 27.52 1.93 33.72
N ARG A 519 27.02 2.89 32.93
CA ARG A 519 25.66 2.77 32.35
C ARG A 519 25.55 1.57 31.42
N TRP A 520 26.58 1.35 30.60
CA TRP A 520 26.64 0.28 29.63
C TRP A 520 26.96 -1.07 30.29
N HIS A 521 27.85 -1.07 31.29
CA HIS A 521 28.07 -2.25 32.15
C HIS A 521 26.77 -2.72 32.81
N LEU A 522 25.97 -1.80 33.35
CA LEU A 522 24.68 -2.14 33.97
C LEU A 522 23.65 -2.64 32.94
N LYS A 523 23.60 -2.06 31.73
CA LYS A 523 22.74 -2.59 30.65
C LYS A 523 23.14 -4.02 30.25
N MET A 524 24.44 -4.30 30.10
CA MET A 524 24.92 -5.66 29.82
C MET A 524 24.62 -6.63 30.97
N LEU A 525 24.90 -6.24 32.22
CA LEU A 525 24.62 -7.07 33.38
C LEU A 525 23.11 -7.34 33.57
N ALA A 526 22.24 -6.43 33.14
CA ALA A 526 20.80 -6.66 33.14
C ALA A 526 20.44 -7.79 32.17
N ARG A 527 21.04 -7.82 30.98
CA ARG A 527 20.87 -8.90 29.99
C ARG A 527 21.47 -10.23 30.49
N VAL A 528 22.66 -10.19 31.09
CA VAL A 528 23.29 -11.38 31.72
C VAL A 528 22.41 -11.95 32.84
N ALA A 529 21.70 -11.10 33.58
CA ALA A 529 20.80 -11.50 34.66
C ALA A 529 19.46 -12.10 34.16
N GLU A 530 19.17 -12.04 32.87
CA GLU A 530 18.02 -12.73 32.26
C GLU A 530 18.31 -14.22 32.05
N GLU A 531 19.58 -14.60 31.82
CA GLU A 531 19.98 -15.99 31.63
C GLU A 531 20.00 -16.77 32.94
N GLY A 532 19.15 -17.79 33.03
CA GLY A 532 18.96 -18.59 34.24
C GLY A 532 20.14 -19.50 34.61
N GLU A 533 20.99 -19.84 33.64
CA GLU A 533 22.14 -20.74 33.84
C GLU A 533 23.34 -20.05 34.49
N ILE A 534 23.41 -18.72 34.44
CA ILE A 534 24.57 -17.92 34.88
C ILE A 534 24.48 -17.61 36.37
N LYS A 535 25.58 -17.84 37.11
CA LYS A 535 25.66 -17.51 38.55
C LYS A 535 25.86 -16.00 38.74
N GLN A 536 24.90 -15.33 39.40
CA GLN A 536 24.88 -13.87 39.54
C GLN A 536 25.56 -13.30 40.81
N GLN A 537 26.33 -14.11 41.56
CA GLN A 537 26.98 -13.65 42.80
C GLN A 537 27.99 -12.52 42.55
N SER A 538 28.76 -12.63 41.46
CA SER A 538 29.71 -11.60 41.03
C SER A 538 29.00 -10.30 40.66
N THR A 539 27.87 -10.38 39.94
CA THR A 539 27.00 -9.23 39.62
C THR A 539 26.56 -8.50 40.88
N VAL A 540 26.08 -9.21 41.92
CA VAL A 540 25.60 -8.58 43.16
C VAL A 540 26.76 -7.98 43.98
N ASN A 541 27.90 -8.67 44.03
CA ASN A 541 29.10 -8.13 44.69
C ASN A 541 29.59 -6.85 44.01
N PHE A 542 29.55 -6.81 42.69
CA PHE A 542 29.87 -5.62 41.90
C PHE A 542 28.87 -4.48 42.17
N LEU A 543 27.56 -4.75 42.19
CA LEU A 543 26.56 -3.76 42.58
C LEU A 543 26.80 -3.23 44.00
N SER A 544 27.08 -4.11 44.96
CA SER A 544 27.39 -3.72 46.34
C SER A 544 28.66 -2.86 46.40
N HIS A 545 29.69 -3.22 45.64
CA HIS A 545 30.92 -2.42 45.54
C HIS A 545 30.62 -1.03 44.98
N ILE A 546 29.92 -0.93 43.85
CA ILE A 546 29.55 0.36 43.23
C ILE A 546 28.81 1.26 44.22
N ILE A 547 27.81 0.74 44.92
CA ILE A 547 26.94 1.56 45.77
C ILE A 547 27.69 2.01 47.05
N THR A 548 28.69 1.24 47.51
CA THR A 548 29.47 1.56 48.72
C THR A 548 30.74 2.39 48.45
N SER A 549 31.43 2.19 47.34
CA SER A 549 32.71 2.83 47.03
C SER A 549 32.57 4.16 46.29
N SER A 550 31.44 4.41 45.64
CA SER A 550 31.27 5.56 44.73
C SER A 550 30.34 6.65 45.28
N SER A 551 30.57 7.90 44.88
CA SER A 551 29.68 9.04 45.19
C SER A 551 28.36 9.04 44.41
N LEU A 552 28.01 7.95 43.71
CA LEU A 552 26.84 7.86 42.83
C LEU A 552 25.52 8.03 43.58
N CYS A 553 25.43 7.46 44.78
CA CYS A 553 24.26 7.61 45.64
C CYS A 553 24.00 9.07 46.04
N VAL A 554 25.06 9.86 46.18
CA VAL A 554 24.97 11.29 46.54
C VAL A 554 24.65 12.17 45.33
N LYS A 555 25.16 11.81 44.14
CA LYS A 555 24.91 12.55 42.89
C LYS A 555 23.46 12.44 42.40
N GLY A 556 22.77 11.34 42.70
CA GLY A 556 21.34 11.17 42.43
C GLY A 556 20.95 11.19 40.95
N ASP A 557 21.77 10.60 40.06
CA ASP A 557 21.43 10.53 38.62
C ASP A 557 20.31 9.50 38.38
N TRP A 558 19.09 10.00 38.23
CA TRP A 558 17.88 9.20 37.97
C TRP A 558 18.06 8.12 36.89
N ARG A 559 18.77 8.42 35.78
CA ARG A 559 18.96 7.44 34.68
C ARG A 559 19.80 6.25 35.12
N LEU A 560 20.89 6.53 35.84
CA LEU A 560 21.76 5.48 36.37
C LEU A 560 21.06 4.65 37.45
N GLY A 561 20.26 5.29 38.29
CA GLY A 561 19.40 4.62 39.27
C GLY A 561 18.44 3.63 38.62
N ASN A 562 17.83 3.99 37.49
CA ASN A 562 16.96 3.08 36.74
C ASN A 562 17.71 1.88 36.15
N PHE A 563 18.94 2.05 35.66
CA PHE A 563 19.75 0.90 35.21
C PHE A 563 20.09 -0.05 36.37
N LEU A 564 20.45 0.48 37.55
CA LEU A 564 20.69 -0.33 38.76
C LEU A 564 19.44 -1.11 39.17
N LEU A 565 18.28 -0.44 39.20
CA LEU A 565 16.99 -1.05 39.50
C LEU A 565 16.58 -2.07 38.43
N GLY A 566 16.92 -1.85 37.17
CA GLY A 566 16.72 -2.79 36.07
C GLY A 566 17.46 -4.10 36.30
N VAL A 567 18.75 -4.04 36.64
CA VAL A 567 19.53 -5.24 37.01
C VAL A 567 18.91 -5.93 38.23
N CYS A 568 18.60 -5.17 39.29
CA CYS A 568 17.97 -5.74 40.49
C CYS A 568 16.64 -6.43 40.18
N ARG A 569 15.82 -5.86 39.29
CA ARG A 569 14.55 -6.45 38.85
C ARG A 569 14.76 -7.78 38.12
N ARG A 570 15.77 -7.89 37.25
CA ARG A 570 16.10 -9.15 36.57
C ARG A 570 16.58 -10.20 37.56
N LEU A 571 17.44 -9.82 38.50
CA LEU A 571 17.90 -10.69 39.59
C LEU A 571 16.78 -11.20 40.51
N LEU A 572 15.73 -10.40 40.71
CA LEU A 572 14.55 -10.80 41.48
C LEU A 572 13.76 -11.93 40.81
N VAL A 573 13.76 -12.01 39.47
CA VAL A 573 13.05 -13.05 38.70
C VAL A 573 13.94 -14.27 38.44
N HIS A 574 15.24 -14.18 38.72
CA HIS A 574 16.22 -15.21 38.40
C HIS A 574 15.97 -16.55 39.13
N PRO A 575 16.14 -17.72 38.47
CA PRO A 575 15.92 -19.03 39.07
C PRO A 575 16.82 -19.32 40.27
N GLY A 576 18.00 -18.69 40.36
CA GLY A 576 18.95 -18.79 41.49
C GLY A 576 18.72 -17.82 42.67
N LEU A 577 17.52 -17.21 42.81
CA LEU A 577 17.24 -16.19 43.84
C LEU A 577 17.58 -16.62 45.29
N ASP A 578 17.43 -17.90 45.63
CA ASP A 578 17.58 -18.40 47.00
C ASP A 578 18.99 -18.13 47.58
N VAL A 579 20.01 -18.14 46.73
CA VAL A 579 21.40 -17.84 47.10
C VAL A 579 21.69 -16.33 47.12
N LEU A 580 20.91 -15.55 46.36
CA LEU A 580 21.11 -14.11 46.13
C LEU A 580 20.25 -13.23 47.06
N LEU A 581 19.33 -13.83 47.82
CA LEU A 581 18.33 -13.11 48.62
C LEU A 581 18.96 -12.11 49.60
N ILE A 582 19.93 -12.55 50.42
CA ILE A 582 20.57 -11.68 51.43
C ILE A 582 21.43 -10.58 50.76
N PRO A 583 22.34 -10.91 49.81
CA PRO A 583 23.12 -9.88 49.12
C PRO A 583 22.27 -8.85 48.36
N LEU A 584 21.21 -9.30 47.67
CA LEU A 584 20.31 -8.41 46.93
C LEU A 584 19.46 -7.55 47.86
N ALA A 585 18.99 -8.09 48.99
CA ALA A 585 18.28 -7.34 50.01
C ALA A 585 19.14 -6.20 50.59
N ASN A 586 20.43 -6.46 50.86
CA ASN A 586 21.37 -5.44 51.33
C ASN A 586 21.56 -4.31 50.31
N VAL A 587 21.70 -4.66 49.02
CA VAL A 587 21.82 -3.70 47.91
C VAL A 587 20.56 -2.82 47.81
N LEU A 588 19.37 -3.42 47.79
CA LEU A 588 18.10 -2.70 47.71
C LEU A 588 17.85 -1.81 48.94
N GLN A 589 18.17 -2.30 50.13
CA GLN A 589 18.06 -1.52 51.37
C GLN A 589 19.00 -0.32 51.35
N HIS A 590 20.21 -0.48 50.85
CA HIS A 590 21.18 0.61 50.76
C HIS A 590 20.72 1.69 49.77
N LEU A 591 20.18 1.30 48.61
CA LEU A 591 19.57 2.21 47.64
C LEU A 591 18.37 2.96 48.24
N ALA A 592 17.46 2.24 48.91
CA ALA A 592 16.27 2.79 49.57
C ALA A 592 16.58 3.84 50.65
N CYS A 593 17.73 3.73 51.32
CA CYS A 593 18.13 4.61 52.42
C CYS A 593 19.02 5.77 51.99
N ARG A 594 19.89 5.60 50.99
CA ARG A 594 21.02 6.50 50.72
C ARG A 594 21.03 7.15 49.34
N TYR A 595 20.18 6.74 48.41
CA TYR A 595 20.14 7.33 47.07
C TYR A 595 19.49 8.73 47.08
N GLY A 596 20.06 9.69 46.36
CA GLY A 596 19.62 11.10 46.37
C GLY A 596 18.24 11.32 45.76
N ASP A 597 17.91 10.56 44.72
CA ASP A 597 16.61 10.63 44.03
C ASP A 597 15.49 9.97 44.86
N MET A 598 14.28 10.56 44.85
CA MET A 598 13.14 10.05 45.60
C MET A 598 12.50 8.83 44.91
N ASP A 599 12.34 8.88 43.58
CA ASP A 599 11.67 7.84 42.81
C ASP A 599 12.47 6.53 42.91
N ILE A 600 13.79 6.60 42.72
CA ILE A 600 14.67 5.43 42.82
C ILE A 600 14.62 4.82 44.23
N ARG A 601 14.52 5.64 45.29
CA ARG A 601 14.38 5.15 46.67
C ARG A 601 13.08 4.42 46.89
N ASP A 602 11.97 4.95 46.41
CA ASP A 602 10.65 4.36 46.61
C ASP A 602 10.50 3.06 45.80
N HIS A 603 11.04 3.00 44.58
CA HIS A 603 11.11 1.76 43.81
C HIS A 603 12.02 0.72 44.47
N ALA A 604 13.18 1.12 45.03
CA ALA A 604 14.05 0.22 45.78
C ALA A 604 13.36 -0.34 47.04
N ARG A 605 12.58 0.48 47.76
CA ARG A 605 11.76 0.04 48.91
C ARG A 605 10.68 -0.93 48.48
N LEU A 606 10.02 -0.68 47.35
CA LEU A 606 9.01 -1.57 46.79
C LEU A 606 9.64 -2.94 46.47
N TYR A 607 10.74 -2.97 45.73
CA TYR A 607 11.47 -4.21 45.44
C TYR A 607 11.96 -4.94 46.68
N TYR A 608 12.48 -4.22 47.68
CA TYR A 608 12.87 -4.81 48.98
C TYR A 608 11.67 -5.43 49.71
N THR A 609 10.52 -4.75 49.69
CA THR A 609 9.28 -5.24 50.30
C THR A 609 8.77 -6.48 49.57
N LEU A 610 8.78 -6.48 48.23
CA LEU A 610 8.39 -7.65 47.44
C LEU A 610 9.28 -8.85 47.73
N LEU A 611 10.61 -8.66 47.79
CA LEU A 611 11.58 -9.71 48.09
C LEU A 611 11.36 -10.34 49.48
N THR A 612 10.94 -9.55 50.47
CA THR A 612 10.77 -10.02 51.85
C THR A 612 9.38 -10.58 52.16
N THR A 613 8.36 -10.26 51.35
CA THR A 613 6.95 -10.59 51.63
C THR A 613 6.32 -11.61 50.69
N LEU A 614 6.83 -11.76 49.46
CA LEU A 614 6.24 -12.66 48.47
C LEU A 614 7.04 -13.96 48.32
N SER A 615 6.33 -15.05 47.98
CA SER A 615 6.97 -16.28 47.52
C SER A 615 7.55 -16.10 46.12
N LYS A 616 8.61 -16.86 45.77
CA LYS A 616 9.29 -16.79 44.47
C LYS A 616 8.33 -16.85 43.28
N ASP A 617 7.38 -17.77 43.27
CA ASP A 617 6.41 -17.92 42.17
C ASP A 617 5.48 -16.71 42.03
N LYS A 618 5.07 -16.11 43.16
CA LYS A 618 4.23 -14.90 43.15
C LYS A 618 5.05 -13.67 42.74
N LEU A 619 6.29 -13.61 43.18
CA LEU A 619 7.22 -12.54 42.82
C LEU A 619 7.56 -12.58 41.33
N ALA A 620 7.86 -13.77 40.80
CA ALA A 620 8.01 -14.01 39.38
C ALA A 620 6.73 -13.60 38.65
N GLY A 621 5.55 -14.07 39.04
CA GLY A 621 4.27 -13.69 38.41
C GLY A 621 3.94 -12.19 38.44
N VAL A 622 4.33 -11.47 39.49
CA VAL A 622 4.13 -10.01 39.61
C VAL A 622 5.13 -9.22 38.75
N LEU A 623 6.37 -9.72 38.60
CA LEU A 623 7.44 -9.03 37.87
C LEU A 623 7.57 -9.46 36.39
N SER A 624 7.18 -10.70 36.06
CA SER A 624 7.20 -11.33 34.72
C SER A 624 6.01 -10.91 33.85
N GLN A 625 5.03 -10.19 34.40
CA GLN A 625 3.99 -9.46 33.64
C GLN A 625 4.55 -8.45 32.60
N GLY A 626 5.87 -8.39 32.37
CA GLY A 626 6.51 -7.62 31.30
C GLY A 626 7.41 -8.40 30.33
N TYR A 627 7.75 -9.67 30.57
CA TYR A 627 8.58 -10.49 29.68
C TYR A 627 8.14 -11.96 29.81
N GLY A 628 7.40 -12.47 28.82
CA GLY A 628 7.08 -13.88 28.68
C GLY A 628 7.68 -14.40 27.39
N GLU A 629 8.50 -15.44 27.50
CA GLU A 629 9.03 -16.27 26.42
C GLU A 629 7.90 -16.80 25.54
N GLY A 630 8.13 -16.87 24.23
CA GLY A 630 7.24 -17.52 23.27
C GLY A 630 6.39 -16.54 22.45
N GLY A 631 6.60 -16.58 21.13
CA GLY A 631 5.85 -15.81 20.16
C GLY A 631 4.33 -15.96 20.31
N GLY A 632 3.62 -14.85 20.09
CA GLY A 632 2.20 -14.88 19.76
C GLY A 632 1.23 -15.00 20.94
N GLN A 633 1.24 -14.05 21.88
CA GLN A 633 0.02 -13.44 22.49
C GLN A 633 0.45 -12.52 23.66
N ALA A 634 0.57 -11.22 23.40
CA ALA A 634 1.06 -10.24 24.36
C ALA A 634 -0.05 -9.69 25.28
N LYS A 635 -0.49 -10.44 26.31
CA LYS A 635 -1.51 -9.94 27.24
C LYS A 635 -0.95 -9.06 28.37
N LYS A 636 -1.53 -7.85 28.45
CA LYS A 636 -1.43 -6.78 29.49
C LYS A 636 -0.04 -6.23 29.79
N ARG A 637 0.39 -5.28 28.96
CA ARG A 637 1.57 -4.42 29.19
C ARG A 637 1.19 -3.20 30.04
N THR A 638 1.84 -3.01 31.19
CA THR A 638 1.56 -1.92 32.13
C THR A 638 2.20 -0.60 31.67
N PHE A 639 1.53 0.54 31.89
CA PHE A 639 2.01 1.91 31.56
C PHE A 639 3.38 2.30 32.17
N SER A 640 3.90 1.52 33.11
CA SER A 640 5.27 1.67 33.64
C SER A 640 6.38 1.46 32.60
N CYS A 641 6.08 0.87 31.43
CA CYS A 641 7.05 0.69 30.35
C CYS A 641 7.36 1.98 29.55
N ILE A 642 6.60 3.07 29.75
CA ILE A 642 6.85 4.37 29.09
C ILE A 642 8.13 5.03 29.62
N VAL A 643 8.61 4.63 30.81
CA VAL A 643 9.70 5.31 31.52
C VAL A 643 11.07 4.66 31.25
N ALA A 644 11.10 3.41 30.80
CA ALA A 644 12.33 2.69 30.49
C ALA A 644 12.50 2.57 28.96
N GLU A 645 13.61 3.08 28.41
CA GLU A 645 14.10 2.87 27.03
C GLU A 645 14.19 1.37 26.69
N SER A 646 13.05 0.73 26.48
CA SER A 646 12.90 -0.67 26.11
C SER A 646 12.26 -0.72 24.73
N GLU A 647 12.55 -1.75 23.95
CA GLU A 647 11.98 -1.93 22.59
C GLU A 647 10.44 -1.90 22.57
N GLY A 648 9.81 -2.21 23.70
CA GLY A 648 8.38 -2.04 23.93
C GLY A 648 7.89 -0.59 23.73
N LEU A 649 8.71 0.42 24.05
CA LEU A 649 8.38 1.85 23.91
C LEU A 649 8.27 2.26 22.43
N THR A 650 9.13 1.73 21.57
CA THR A 650 9.01 1.89 20.10
C THR A 650 7.72 1.25 19.59
N SER A 651 7.38 0.03 20.05
CA SER A 651 6.11 -0.62 19.65
C SER A 651 4.86 0.11 20.17
N LEU A 652 4.94 0.75 21.34
CA LEU A 652 3.86 1.56 21.92
C LEU A 652 3.63 2.86 21.16
N LEU A 653 4.69 3.44 20.58
CA LEU A 653 4.62 4.68 19.81
C LEU A 653 4.26 4.45 18.33
N THR A 654 4.37 3.22 17.82
CA THR A 654 3.98 2.88 16.45
C THR A 654 2.50 2.55 16.37
N VAL A 655 1.78 3.25 15.49
CA VAL A 655 0.40 2.90 15.13
C VAL A 655 0.44 1.74 14.14
N HIS A 656 -0.07 0.58 14.53
CA HIS A 656 -0.13 -0.61 13.68
C HIS A 656 -1.34 -0.55 12.74
N ARG A 657 -1.17 -0.90 11.47
CA ARG A 657 -2.30 -0.96 10.52
C ARG A 657 -2.98 -2.33 10.54
N ALA A 658 -4.29 -2.35 10.78
CA ALA A 658 -5.08 -3.58 10.71
C ALA A 658 -5.26 -4.02 9.26
N LYS A 659 -5.14 -5.34 9.00
CA LYS A 659 -5.33 -5.92 7.65
C LYS A 659 -6.82 -6.09 7.27
N LYS A 660 -7.73 -6.02 8.24
CA LYS A 660 -9.18 -6.20 8.09
C LYS A 660 -9.94 -5.05 8.76
N ILE A 661 -11.18 -4.84 8.34
CA ILE A 661 -12.11 -3.87 8.93
C ILE A 661 -12.64 -4.43 10.25
N ILE A 662 -12.35 -3.74 11.36
CA ILE A 662 -12.68 -4.19 12.72
C ILE A 662 -13.97 -3.54 13.24
N LEU A 663 -14.22 -2.28 12.87
CA LEU A 663 -15.34 -1.48 13.34
C LEU A 663 -16.29 -1.12 12.19
N LYS A 664 -17.58 -0.95 12.48
CA LYS A 664 -18.59 -0.46 11.53
C LYS A 664 -19.53 0.52 12.23
N LEU A 665 -19.95 1.54 11.51
CA LEU A 665 -21.04 2.43 11.92
C LEU A 665 -22.34 1.92 11.31
N VAL A 666 -23.34 1.64 12.15
CA VAL A 666 -24.68 1.19 11.74
C VAL A 666 -25.67 2.28 12.11
N GLU A 667 -26.54 2.67 11.18
CA GLU A 667 -27.53 3.71 11.44
C GLU A 667 -28.52 3.25 12.52
N GLU A 668 -28.78 4.14 13.50
CA GLU A 668 -29.79 3.89 14.52
C GLU A 668 -31.16 4.26 13.95
N PRO A 669 -32.16 3.36 13.95
CA PRO A 669 -33.50 3.71 13.52
C PRO A 669 -34.02 4.85 14.41
N GLN A 670 -34.38 5.97 13.79
CA GLN A 670 -34.85 7.16 14.51
C GLN A 670 -36.10 6.79 15.32
N THR A 671 -35.96 6.60 16.64
CA THR A 671 -37.12 6.56 17.54
C THR A 671 -37.76 7.93 17.53
N GLU A 672 -38.97 7.96 16.99
CA GLU A 672 -39.89 9.09 16.95
C GLU A 672 -39.90 9.83 18.29
N THR A 673 -39.25 10.99 18.34
CA THR A 673 -39.54 11.96 19.38
C THR A 673 -40.82 12.66 18.94
N GLY A 674 -41.96 12.05 19.30
CA GLY A 674 -43.25 12.69 19.23
C GLY A 674 -43.21 13.97 20.06
N SER A 675 -42.96 15.11 19.42
CA SER A 675 -43.35 16.38 20.00
C SER A 675 -44.87 16.41 19.94
N GLY A 676 -45.51 16.15 21.09
CA GLY A 676 -46.95 16.25 21.23
C GLY A 676 -47.45 17.56 20.63
N LEU A 677 -48.33 17.45 19.65
CA LEU A 677 -49.05 18.57 19.06
C LEU A 677 -49.94 19.17 20.16
N ASN A 678 -49.40 20.12 20.92
CA ASN A 678 -50.20 20.89 21.86
C ASN A 678 -51.25 21.68 21.07
N GLN A 679 -52.50 21.35 21.32
CA GLN A 679 -53.69 22.05 20.83
C GLN A 679 -53.78 23.39 21.57
N ASN A 680 -53.14 24.43 21.02
CA ASN A 680 -53.45 25.80 21.42
C ASN A 680 -54.17 26.48 20.25
N GLU A 681 -55.34 27.02 20.59
CA GLU A 681 -56.30 27.66 19.68
C GLU A 681 -55.72 28.91 19.00
N ASP A 682 -56.26 29.13 17.80
CA ASP A 682 -56.11 30.20 16.82
C ASP A 682 -55.64 31.57 17.35
N ASN A 683 -54.47 31.98 16.84
CA ASN A 683 -54.24 33.36 16.44
C ASN A 683 -53.78 33.34 14.97
N SER A 684 -54.61 33.85 14.06
CA SER A 684 -54.20 34.08 12.67
C SER A 684 -53.30 35.31 12.64
N GLU A 685 -52.00 35.12 12.84
CA GLU A 685 -51.04 36.17 12.49
C GLU A 685 -50.94 36.27 10.97
N GLU A 686 -50.86 37.49 10.43
CA GLU A 686 -50.74 37.71 8.98
C GLU A 686 -49.49 36.98 8.44
N ALA A 687 -49.61 36.29 7.30
CA ALA A 687 -48.55 35.48 6.70
C ALA A 687 -47.23 36.24 6.49
N SER A 688 -47.30 37.55 6.23
CA SER A 688 -46.14 38.45 6.12
C SER A 688 -45.38 38.64 7.43
N LEU A 689 -46.08 38.80 8.55
CA LEU A 689 -45.46 38.95 9.88
C LEU A 689 -44.81 37.65 10.33
N ALA A 690 -45.42 36.49 10.04
CA ALA A 690 -44.84 35.18 10.35
C ALA A 690 -43.55 34.92 9.55
N LEU A 691 -43.50 35.30 8.26
CA LEU A 691 -42.30 35.21 7.42
C LEU A 691 -41.14 36.07 7.94
N GLU A 692 -41.41 37.32 8.35
CA GLU A 692 -40.40 38.23 8.88
C GLU A 692 -39.83 37.73 10.22
N GLN A 693 -40.69 37.26 11.12
CA GLN A 693 -40.27 36.65 12.39
C GLN A 693 -39.47 35.35 12.19
N TYR A 694 -39.78 34.57 11.15
CA TYR A 694 -39.03 33.38 10.79
C TYR A 694 -37.62 33.71 10.28
N ARG A 695 -37.51 34.68 9.37
CA ARG A 695 -36.21 35.11 8.80
C ARG A 695 -35.28 35.71 9.85
N ALA A 696 -35.83 36.47 10.80
CA ALA A 696 -35.05 37.06 11.88
C ALA A 696 -34.33 36.01 12.78
N GLN A 697 -34.76 34.75 12.78
CA GLN A 697 -34.09 33.68 13.54
C GLN A 697 -32.77 33.24 12.90
N PHE A 698 -32.62 33.39 11.58
CA PHE A 698 -31.40 33.04 10.86
C PHE A 698 -30.30 34.10 10.95
N ASP A 699 -30.61 35.30 11.47
CA ASP A 699 -29.61 36.32 11.77
C ASP A 699 -28.68 35.91 12.93
N VAL A 700 -29.08 34.91 13.73
CA VAL A 700 -28.25 34.30 14.77
C VAL A 700 -27.29 33.28 14.13
N PRO A 701 -25.97 33.47 14.24
CA PRO A 701 -24.99 32.56 13.61
C PRO A 701 -25.08 31.16 14.20
N GLY A 702 -25.30 30.15 13.34
CA GLY A 702 -25.38 28.74 13.73
C GLY A 702 -26.79 28.24 14.08
N PHE A 703 -27.83 29.07 13.92
CA PHE A 703 -29.22 28.62 14.06
C PHE A 703 -29.58 27.61 12.96
N ALA A 704 -30.13 26.46 13.36
CA ALA A 704 -30.60 25.38 12.48
C ALA A 704 -29.60 24.93 11.39
N SER A 705 -28.29 25.10 11.61
CA SER A 705 -27.25 24.82 10.60
C SER A 705 -26.67 23.40 10.68
N GLU A 706 -27.11 22.56 11.62
CA GLU A 706 -26.54 21.23 11.88
C GLU A 706 -27.57 20.11 11.60
N ILE A 707 -27.13 19.06 10.90
CA ILE A 707 -27.90 17.82 10.69
C ILE A 707 -27.34 16.75 11.66
N PRO A 708 -28.09 16.35 12.69
CA PRO A 708 -27.68 15.30 13.62
C PRO A 708 -28.01 13.91 13.07
N LEU A 709 -26.99 13.11 12.76
CA LEU A 709 -27.14 11.70 12.40
C LEU A 709 -26.69 10.80 13.56
N ASN A 710 -27.54 9.86 13.96
CA ASN A 710 -27.25 8.93 15.06
C ASN A 710 -26.84 7.57 14.49
N TYR A 711 -25.65 7.11 14.86
CA TYR A 711 -25.10 5.81 14.49
C TYR A 711 -24.74 5.02 15.73
N GLN A 712 -24.75 3.69 15.65
CA GLN A 712 -24.18 2.79 16.64
C GLN A 712 -22.83 2.27 16.13
N LEU A 713 -21.80 2.32 16.97
CA LEU A 713 -20.48 1.79 16.64
C LEU A 713 -20.40 0.31 17.06
N THR A 714 -20.39 -0.59 16.08
CA THR A 714 -20.39 -2.05 16.29
C THR A 714 -19.10 -2.71 15.83
N HIS A 715 -18.83 -3.90 16.35
CA HIS A 715 -17.78 -4.78 15.85
C HIS A 715 -18.18 -5.39 14.51
N SER A 716 -17.21 -5.58 13.61
CA SER A 716 -17.37 -6.35 12.37
C SER A 716 -17.39 -7.86 12.65
N GLU A 717 -18.10 -8.64 11.83
CA GLU A 717 -18.32 -10.09 12.00
C GLU A 717 -17.03 -10.93 11.93
N SER A 718 -15.92 -10.34 11.47
CA SER A 718 -14.64 -11.02 11.20
C SER A 718 -13.45 -10.54 12.05
N ALA A 719 -13.72 -10.00 13.25
CA ALA A 719 -12.66 -9.54 14.15
C ALA A 719 -12.08 -10.67 15.02
N ASP A 720 -10.75 -10.80 14.99
CA ASP A 720 -9.94 -11.68 15.85
C ASP A 720 -10.23 -11.41 17.34
N SER A 721 -10.05 -12.42 18.20
CA SER A 721 -10.30 -12.32 19.65
C SER A 721 -9.47 -11.26 20.39
N CYS A 722 -8.38 -10.79 19.79
CA CYS A 722 -7.58 -9.68 20.33
C CYS A 722 -8.31 -8.32 20.28
N PHE A 723 -9.38 -8.20 19.49
CA PHE A 723 -10.16 -6.97 19.32
C PHE A 723 -11.48 -6.96 20.10
N ASP A 724 -11.72 -7.94 20.99
CA ASP A 724 -12.97 -8.01 21.76
C ASP A 724 -13.18 -6.78 22.67
N GLN A 725 -12.07 -6.17 23.13
CA GLN A 725 -12.08 -4.99 23.99
C GLN A 725 -11.23 -3.85 23.43
N LEU A 726 -11.91 -2.79 23.00
CA LEU A 726 -11.29 -1.60 22.41
C LEU A 726 -11.47 -0.39 23.32
N PHE A 727 -10.43 0.43 23.41
CA PHE A 727 -10.35 1.60 24.28
C PHE A 727 -9.90 2.83 23.48
N SER A 728 -10.29 4.02 23.95
CA SER A 728 -9.83 5.31 23.42
C SER A 728 -9.96 5.43 21.91
N ILE A 729 -11.11 5.03 21.37
CA ILE A 729 -11.36 5.03 19.94
C ILE A 729 -11.54 6.47 19.49
N ARG A 730 -10.76 6.90 18.50
CA ARG A 730 -10.92 8.18 17.82
C ARG A 730 -11.32 7.91 16.38
N LEU A 731 -12.53 8.32 16.03
CA LEU A 731 -13.07 8.28 14.68
C LEU A 731 -12.67 9.56 13.96
N HIS A 732 -11.98 9.42 12.84
CA HIS A 732 -11.65 10.49 11.93
C HIS A 732 -12.47 10.36 10.66
N PHE A 733 -13.03 11.47 10.19
CA PHE A 733 -13.89 11.53 9.02
C PHE A 733 -13.30 12.48 8.00
N SER A 734 -13.03 11.97 6.80
CA SER A 734 -12.67 12.78 5.64
C SER A 734 -13.81 12.78 4.65
N LEU A 735 -14.27 13.97 4.30
CA LEU A 735 -15.27 14.19 3.26
C LEU A 735 -14.67 13.87 1.89
N THR A 736 -15.43 13.19 1.03
CA THR A 736 -15.11 13.14 -0.41
C THR A 736 -15.35 14.49 -1.06
N ASP A 737 -16.33 15.25 -0.54
CA ASP A 737 -16.87 16.44 -1.19
C ASP A 737 -16.87 17.72 -0.33
N ASP A 738 -16.87 18.89 -0.98
CA ASP A 738 -16.95 20.21 -0.32
C ASP A 738 -18.38 20.66 0.04
N HIS A 739 -19.39 19.78 -0.08
CA HIS A 739 -20.79 20.06 0.22
C HIS A 739 -21.04 20.34 1.71
N TYR A 740 -20.18 19.82 2.60
CA TYR A 740 -20.28 19.97 4.05
C TYR A 740 -18.99 20.55 4.63
N GLU A 741 -19.07 21.17 5.81
CA GLU A 741 -17.89 21.55 6.58
C GLU A 741 -17.19 20.31 7.17
N PRO A 742 -15.85 20.34 7.33
CA PRO A 742 -15.10 19.22 7.88
C PRO A 742 -15.59 18.85 9.28
N LEU A 743 -15.90 17.56 9.46
CA LEU A 743 -16.33 17.02 10.74
C LEU A 743 -15.12 16.86 11.66
N GLY A 744 -15.25 17.29 12.92
CA GLY A 744 -14.22 17.08 13.93
C GLY A 744 -14.14 15.61 14.37
N ASP A 745 -12.96 15.21 14.86
CA ASP A 745 -12.76 13.85 15.37
C ASP A 745 -13.70 13.55 16.53
N ILE A 746 -14.30 12.35 16.51
CA ILE A 746 -15.20 11.89 17.57
C ILE A 746 -14.49 10.84 18.41
N SER A 747 -14.45 11.07 19.73
CA SER A 747 -13.86 10.13 20.68
C SER A 747 -14.91 9.28 21.36
N VAL A 748 -14.75 7.95 21.28
CA VAL A 748 -15.55 6.94 21.95
C VAL A 748 -14.67 6.23 22.98
N PRO A 749 -15.05 6.21 24.27
CA PRO A 749 -14.17 5.75 25.34
C PRO A 749 -13.87 4.24 25.29
N CYS A 750 -14.89 3.42 24.99
CA CYS A 750 -14.72 1.97 24.88
C CYS A 750 -15.83 1.33 24.03
N VAL A 751 -15.48 0.24 23.33
CA VAL A 751 -16.42 -0.65 22.64
C VAL A 751 -16.08 -2.08 23.02
N PHE A 752 -17.06 -2.81 23.57
CA PHE A 752 -16.92 -4.20 23.98
C PHE A 752 -17.96 -5.05 23.28
N ARG A 753 -17.58 -6.25 22.83
CA ARG A 753 -18.50 -7.19 22.13
C ARG A 753 -19.65 -7.66 23.02
N GLU A 754 -19.46 -7.72 24.34
CA GLU A 754 -20.46 -8.16 25.32
C GLU A 754 -21.40 -7.06 25.81
N LYS A 755 -21.14 -5.78 25.47
CA LYS A 755 -21.93 -4.63 25.93
C LYS A 755 -22.74 -4.03 24.77
N PRO A 756 -23.84 -3.30 25.06
CA PRO A 756 -24.56 -2.59 24.02
C PRO A 756 -23.63 -1.60 23.30
N PRO A 757 -23.75 -1.48 21.96
CA PRO A 757 -22.89 -0.60 21.18
C PRO A 757 -23.12 0.86 21.56
N PRO A 758 -22.07 1.68 21.67
CA PRO A 758 -22.24 3.10 21.99
C PRO A 758 -22.86 3.87 20.82
N SER A 759 -23.77 4.80 21.14
CA SER A 759 -24.35 5.74 20.19
C SER A 759 -23.37 6.88 19.88
N VAL A 760 -23.11 7.12 18.61
CA VAL A 760 -22.27 8.16 18.04
C VAL A 760 -23.16 9.15 17.28
N LYS A 761 -23.09 10.43 17.64
CA LYS A 761 -23.85 11.50 16.97
C LYS A 761 -22.93 12.30 16.05
N LEU A 762 -23.13 12.17 14.73
CA LEU A 762 -22.45 13.00 13.73
C LEU A 762 -23.24 14.30 13.57
N ARG A 763 -22.59 15.46 13.67
CA ARG A 763 -23.22 16.77 13.45
C ARG A 763 -22.67 17.38 12.19
N LEU A 764 -23.37 17.18 11.08
CA LEU A 764 -22.94 17.67 9.77
C LEU A 764 -23.42 19.11 9.57
N LYS A 765 -22.53 19.97 9.06
CA LYS A 765 -22.88 21.34 8.68
C LYS A 765 -22.87 21.48 7.16
N PRO A 766 -24.02 21.39 6.49
CA PRO A 766 -24.08 21.54 5.04
C PRO A 766 -23.76 22.98 4.64
N ARG A 767 -22.89 23.12 3.65
CA ARG A 767 -22.80 24.34 2.82
C ARG A 767 -23.84 24.30 1.70
N ARG A 768 -24.14 23.09 1.22
CA ARG A 768 -25.20 22.79 0.26
C ARG A 768 -25.94 21.52 0.73
N PRO A 769 -27.28 21.49 0.69
CA PRO A 769 -28.07 20.33 1.10
C PRO A 769 -28.08 19.25 0.00
N GLN A 770 -26.92 18.65 -0.25
CA GLN A 770 -26.73 17.57 -1.23
C GLN A 770 -26.29 16.28 -0.52
N PRO A 771 -26.57 15.09 -1.09
CA PRO A 771 -26.05 13.83 -0.55
C PRO A 771 -24.51 13.81 -0.60
N THR A 772 -23.87 13.14 0.36
CA THR A 772 -22.39 13.06 0.45
C THR A 772 -21.93 11.71 0.97
N SER A 773 -20.68 11.35 0.70
CA SER A 773 -20.02 10.19 1.31
C SER A 773 -18.91 10.63 2.26
N LEU A 774 -18.81 9.96 3.41
CA LEU A 774 -17.79 10.22 4.43
C LEU A 774 -16.88 9.00 4.54
N HIS A 775 -15.61 9.16 4.21
CA HIS A 775 -14.59 8.15 4.52
C HIS A 775 -14.30 8.20 6.02
N ALA A 776 -14.44 7.07 6.69
CA ALA A 776 -14.22 6.96 8.13
C ALA A 776 -12.98 6.08 8.41
N SER A 777 -12.16 6.52 9.36
CA SER A 777 -11.05 5.73 9.89
C SER A 777 -11.06 5.81 11.41
N ALA A 778 -10.55 4.77 12.07
CA ALA A 778 -10.50 4.72 13.53
C ALA A 778 -9.10 4.39 14.02
N ILE A 779 -8.64 5.19 14.98
CA ILE A 779 -7.47 4.87 15.79
C ILE A 779 -7.97 4.42 17.16
N PHE A 780 -7.55 3.26 17.62
CA PHE A 780 -7.97 2.72 18.91
C PHE A 780 -6.84 1.95 19.59
N THR A 781 -6.99 1.73 20.89
CA THR A 781 -6.04 0.97 21.69
C THR A 781 -6.69 -0.34 22.12
N THR A 782 -5.98 -1.46 21.95
CA THR A 782 -6.45 -2.78 22.42
C THR A 782 -6.07 -3.01 23.89
N GLN A 783 -6.60 -4.07 24.50
CA GLN A 783 -6.25 -4.48 25.87
C GLN A 783 -4.73 -4.70 26.07
N ASP A 784 -4.01 -4.97 24.98
CA ASP A 784 -2.56 -5.21 24.97
C ASP A 784 -1.74 -3.91 24.99
N GLY A 785 -2.41 -2.75 24.94
CA GLY A 785 -1.78 -1.41 24.99
C GLY A 785 -1.22 -0.92 23.66
N LEU A 786 -1.43 -1.66 22.57
CA LEU A 786 -1.02 -1.28 21.22
C LEU A 786 -2.06 -0.36 20.58
N SER A 787 -1.59 0.65 19.84
CA SER A 787 -2.44 1.54 19.04
C SER A 787 -2.57 0.99 17.62
N TRP A 788 -3.80 0.86 17.15
CA TRP A 788 -4.14 0.34 15.84
C TRP A 788 -4.88 1.37 15.01
N LEU A 789 -4.69 1.33 13.70
CA LEU A 789 -5.45 2.06 12.69
C LEU A 789 -6.25 1.07 11.85
N THR A 790 -7.55 1.29 11.73
CA THR A 790 -8.44 0.54 10.83
C THR A 790 -9.24 1.51 9.98
N ASP A 791 -9.43 1.15 8.71
CA ASP A 791 -10.32 1.85 7.80
C ASP A 791 -11.75 1.30 8.01
N LEU A 792 -12.75 2.18 8.06
CA LEU A 792 -14.16 1.80 8.22
C LEU A 792 -14.88 1.88 6.85
N PRO A 793 -16.02 1.19 6.69
CA PRO A 793 -16.87 1.38 5.52
C PRO A 793 -17.35 2.84 5.42
N ASP A 794 -17.45 3.34 4.20
CA ASP A 794 -17.89 4.70 3.94
C ASP A 794 -19.31 4.93 4.43
N VAL A 795 -19.52 6.07 5.09
CA VAL A 795 -20.83 6.49 5.59
C VAL A 795 -21.48 7.34 4.51
N HIS A 796 -22.48 6.78 3.83
CA HIS A 796 -23.27 7.50 2.84
C HIS A 796 -24.41 8.25 3.51
N VAL A 797 -24.45 9.57 3.33
CA VAL A 797 -25.53 10.44 3.77
C VAL A 797 -26.49 10.61 2.62
N ALA A 798 -27.64 9.94 2.71
CA ALA A 798 -28.70 10.00 1.71
C ALA A 798 -29.42 11.36 1.75
N PHE A 799 -30.02 11.75 0.64
CA PHE A 799 -30.75 13.03 0.54
C PHE A 799 -31.87 13.14 1.59
N GLN A 800 -32.62 12.06 1.84
CA GLN A 800 -33.69 12.01 2.85
C GLN A 800 -33.23 12.29 4.29
N GLN A 801 -31.95 12.03 4.60
CA GLN A 801 -31.38 12.27 5.93
C GLN A 801 -31.03 13.75 6.16
N THR A 802 -31.10 14.58 5.11
CA THR A 802 -30.92 16.03 5.21
C THR A 802 -32.20 16.76 5.62
N PHE A 803 -33.34 16.07 5.63
CA PHE A 803 -34.64 16.66 5.94
C PHE A 803 -34.77 16.90 7.44
N LEU A 804 -35.05 18.14 7.80
CA LEU A 804 -35.36 18.52 9.17
C LEU A 804 -36.79 19.08 9.26
N PRO A 805 -37.47 18.87 10.40
CA PRO A 805 -38.73 19.56 10.66
C PRO A 805 -38.49 21.06 10.73
N LEU A 806 -39.53 21.84 10.41
CA LEU A 806 -39.48 23.30 10.45
C LEU A 806 -38.94 23.80 11.81
N PRO A 807 -37.84 24.58 11.85
CA PRO A 807 -37.36 25.22 13.06
C PRO A 807 -38.30 26.39 13.42
N ALA A 808 -39.46 26.06 13.98
CA ALA A 808 -40.47 27.03 14.38
C ALA A 808 -40.26 27.45 15.85
N PRO A 809 -40.54 28.72 16.21
CA PRO A 809 -40.63 29.15 17.60
C PRO A 809 -41.63 28.29 18.39
N GLU A 810 -41.32 28.00 19.66
CA GLU A 810 -42.20 27.22 20.55
C GLU A 810 -43.59 27.87 20.75
N THR A 811 -43.72 29.16 20.44
CA THR A 811 -44.96 29.95 20.52
C THR A 811 -45.91 29.71 19.34
N TRP A 812 -45.45 29.12 18.25
CA TRP A 812 -46.26 28.91 17.04
C TRP A 812 -47.13 27.64 17.14
N GLY A 813 -48.45 27.82 17.16
CA GLY A 813 -49.42 26.75 16.93
C GLY A 813 -49.51 26.33 15.46
N ARG A 814 -50.46 25.43 15.12
CA ARG A 814 -50.64 24.95 13.74
C ARG A 814 -50.95 26.07 12.74
N GLY A 815 -51.77 27.06 13.15
CA GLY A 815 -52.13 28.21 12.31
C GLY A 815 -50.95 29.07 11.88
N GLY A 816 -49.94 29.25 12.75
CA GLY A 816 -48.72 29.99 12.42
C GLY A 816 -47.84 29.25 11.38
N ARG A 817 -47.72 27.93 11.50
CA ARG A 817 -46.98 27.09 10.53
C ARG A 817 -47.66 27.06 9.16
N LEU A 818 -48.99 27.00 9.13
CA LEU A 818 -49.77 27.09 7.88
C LEU A 818 -49.63 28.46 7.21
N SER A 819 -49.67 29.54 7.99
CA SER A 819 -49.49 30.90 7.47
C SER A 819 -48.09 31.10 6.89
N LEU A 820 -47.06 30.52 7.51
CA LEU A 820 -45.70 30.50 6.94
C LEU A 820 -45.64 29.70 5.63
N PHE A 821 -46.29 28.53 5.56
CA PHE A 821 -46.32 27.69 4.36
C PHE A 821 -46.93 28.43 3.16
N GLU A 822 -48.07 29.10 3.34
CA GLU A 822 -48.70 29.91 2.29
C GLU A 822 -47.81 31.09 1.87
N GLY A 823 -47.21 31.78 2.85
CA GLY A 823 -46.29 32.88 2.59
C GLY A 823 -45.06 32.47 1.76
N LEU A 824 -44.41 31.35 2.11
CA LEU A 824 -43.26 30.82 1.37
C LEU A 824 -43.66 30.32 -0.02
N TRP A 825 -44.84 29.68 -0.14
CA TRP A 825 -45.35 29.18 -1.41
C TRP A 825 -45.63 30.32 -2.40
N ASP A 826 -46.27 31.40 -1.94
CA ASP A 826 -46.56 32.58 -2.75
C ASP A 826 -45.30 33.34 -3.18
N GLU A 827 -44.22 33.30 -2.39
CA GLU A 827 -42.94 33.89 -2.76
C GLU A 827 -42.19 33.05 -3.80
N MET A 828 -42.11 31.73 -3.60
CA MET A 828 -41.44 30.81 -4.53
C MET A 828 -42.17 30.66 -5.87
N SER A 829 -43.47 30.96 -5.90
CA SER A 829 -44.29 30.94 -7.12
C SER A 829 -44.23 32.24 -7.93
N ARG A 830 -43.56 33.30 -7.43
CA ARG A 830 -43.38 34.56 -8.18
C ARG A 830 -42.24 34.43 -9.18
N GLU A 831 -42.42 35.01 -10.38
CA GLU A 831 -41.42 35.02 -11.47
C GLU A 831 -40.23 35.99 -11.23
N GLU A 832 -39.82 36.21 -9.98
CA GLU A 832 -38.62 37.00 -9.66
C GLU A 832 -37.36 36.11 -9.61
N PRO A 833 -36.15 36.64 -9.91
CA PRO A 833 -34.95 35.84 -10.20
C PRO A 833 -34.28 35.22 -8.95
N THR A 834 -35.00 35.08 -7.84
CA THR A 834 -34.47 34.58 -6.57
C THR A 834 -34.52 33.07 -6.47
N GLY A 835 -33.82 32.34 -7.36
CA GLY A 835 -33.45 30.92 -7.22
C GLY A 835 -34.58 29.87 -7.10
N GLY A 836 -35.83 30.29 -6.93
CA GLY A 836 -36.99 29.47 -6.66
C GLY A 836 -37.52 28.78 -7.91
N ALA A 837 -38.04 27.57 -7.73
CA ALA A 837 -38.61 26.78 -8.81
C ALA A 837 -39.82 25.98 -8.32
N THR A 838 -40.84 25.91 -9.18
CA THR A 838 -42.02 25.06 -9.00
C THR A 838 -41.98 23.90 -9.98
N SER A 839 -42.25 22.67 -9.52
CA SER A 839 -42.38 21.49 -10.37
C SER A 839 -43.62 20.66 -10.01
N LEU A 840 -44.05 19.81 -10.95
CA LEU A 840 -45.18 18.90 -10.79
C LEU A 840 -44.69 17.46 -10.99
N PHE A 841 -44.95 16.60 -10.01
CA PHE A 841 -44.71 15.16 -10.11
C PHE A 841 -46.04 14.41 -10.04
N CYS A 842 -46.31 13.54 -11.01
CA CYS A 842 -47.58 12.80 -11.11
C CYS A 842 -47.30 11.30 -11.04
N CYS A 843 -48.04 10.57 -10.20
CA CYS A 843 -47.96 9.11 -10.12
C CYS A 843 -49.33 8.46 -9.91
N GLN A 844 -49.44 7.20 -10.31
CA GLN A 844 -50.62 6.36 -10.08
C GLN A 844 -50.48 5.64 -8.74
N LEU A 845 -51.04 6.21 -7.67
CA LEU A 845 -51.08 5.59 -6.34
C LEU A 845 -52.53 5.44 -5.90
N GLN A 846 -52.85 4.31 -5.26
CA GLN A 846 -54.15 4.12 -4.60
C GLN A 846 -54.24 4.96 -3.32
N GLU A 847 -55.45 5.35 -2.91
CA GLU A 847 -55.66 6.21 -1.72
C GLU A 847 -55.15 5.57 -0.42
N GLU A 848 -55.18 4.23 -0.31
CA GLU A 848 -54.64 3.49 0.83
C GLU A 848 -53.10 3.51 0.86
N ALA A 849 -52.46 3.38 -0.31
CA ALA A 849 -51.01 3.48 -0.48
C ALA A 849 -50.51 4.91 -0.15
N LEU A 850 -51.28 5.94 -0.51
CA LEU A 850 -50.96 7.32 -0.16
C LEU A 850 -50.98 7.55 1.37
N LYS A 851 -51.98 6.99 2.07
CA LYS A 851 -52.06 7.10 3.55
C LYS A 851 -50.86 6.43 4.22
N THR A 852 -50.50 5.23 3.80
CA THR A 852 -49.32 4.52 4.36
C THR A 852 -48.00 5.25 4.07
N LEU A 853 -47.88 5.89 2.90
CA LEU A 853 -46.70 6.68 2.53
C LEU A 853 -46.59 7.94 3.41
N VAL A 854 -47.70 8.64 3.63
CA VAL A 854 -47.73 9.83 4.50
C VAL A 854 -47.39 9.45 5.94
N GLU A 855 -47.97 8.37 6.47
CA GLU A 855 -47.70 7.88 7.83
C GLU A 855 -46.22 7.52 8.03
N LYS A 856 -45.59 6.88 7.03
CA LYS A 856 -44.23 6.36 7.14
C LYS A 856 -43.14 7.42 6.87
N HIS A 857 -43.36 8.34 5.93
CA HIS A 857 -42.29 9.22 5.43
C HIS A 857 -42.55 10.73 5.64
N PHE A 858 -43.80 11.18 5.75
CA PHE A 858 -44.14 12.61 5.78
C PHE A 858 -44.75 13.10 7.10
N LEU A 859 -45.17 12.20 7.99
CA LEU A 859 -45.78 12.51 9.27
C LEU A 859 -45.01 13.54 10.13
N PRO A 860 -43.67 13.48 10.28
CA PRO A 860 -42.93 14.49 11.07
C PRO A 860 -42.82 15.87 10.40
N TYR A 861 -43.17 16.00 9.13
CA TYR A 861 -43.02 17.21 8.31
C TYR A 861 -44.37 17.84 7.91
N LEU A 862 -45.47 17.32 8.45
CA LEU A 862 -46.82 17.66 8.03
C LEU A 862 -47.31 18.97 8.70
N VAL A 863 -47.88 19.87 7.90
CA VAL A 863 -48.34 21.20 8.35
C VAL A 863 -49.88 21.32 8.35
N SER A 864 -50.59 20.59 7.47
CA SER A 864 -52.07 20.54 7.41
C SER A 864 -52.68 19.59 8.47
N ASP A 865 -54.01 19.42 8.50
CA ASP A 865 -54.61 18.33 9.29
C ASP A 865 -54.63 17.03 8.46
N GLN A 866 -54.49 15.87 9.10
CA GLN A 866 -54.63 14.58 8.41
C GLN A 866 -56.07 14.34 7.93
N SER A 867 -57.04 15.09 8.47
CA SER A 867 -58.46 15.01 8.10
C SER A 867 -58.86 15.86 6.89
N ASP A 868 -57.99 16.76 6.40
CA ASP A 868 -58.26 17.53 5.18
C ASP A 868 -58.12 16.63 3.95
N LYS A 869 -59.27 16.24 3.39
CA LYS A 869 -59.35 15.29 2.28
C LYS A 869 -58.92 15.87 0.93
N GLU A 870 -58.79 17.18 0.82
CA GLU A 870 -58.57 17.86 -0.47
C GLU A 870 -57.10 18.16 -0.76
N GLU A 871 -56.28 18.49 0.25
CA GLU A 871 -54.88 18.89 0.04
C GLU A 871 -54.00 18.62 1.28
N ILE A 872 -52.96 17.80 1.12
CA ILE A 872 -51.96 17.54 2.17
C ILE A 872 -50.75 18.46 1.96
N LYS A 873 -50.36 19.22 2.99
CA LYS A 873 -49.26 20.18 2.94
C LYS A 873 -48.09 19.71 3.80
N VAL A 874 -46.92 19.54 3.17
CA VAL A 874 -45.68 19.06 3.80
C VAL A 874 -44.57 20.08 3.57
N LEU A 875 -43.78 20.36 4.61
CA LEU A 875 -42.66 21.30 4.56
C LEU A 875 -41.40 20.65 5.12
N PHE A 876 -40.36 20.54 4.29
CA PHE A 876 -39.02 20.16 4.74
C PHE A 876 -38.11 21.38 4.83
N PHE A 877 -37.41 21.46 5.94
CA PHE A 877 -36.32 22.42 6.12
C PHE A 877 -34.99 21.74 5.78
N LEU A 878 -34.18 22.41 4.95
CA LEU A 878 -32.89 21.95 4.47
C LEU A 878 -31.82 22.97 4.86
N PRO A 879 -30.98 22.68 5.87
CA PRO A 879 -29.90 23.60 6.25
C PRO A 879 -28.94 23.85 5.08
N PRO A 880 -28.37 25.07 4.94
CA PRO A 880 -28.40 26.17 5.91
C PRO A 880 -29.66 27.06 5.87
N GLN A 881 -30.29 27.27 4.71
CA GLN A 881 -31.46 28.18 4.55
C GLN A 881 -32.39 27.78 3.38
N SER A 882 -32.43 26.50 3.01
CA SER A 882 -33.27 26.01 1.90
C SER A 882 -34.57 25.38 2.40
N HIS A 883 -35.62 25.44 1.59
CA HIS A 883 -36.95 24.94 1.94
C HIS A 883 -37.55 24.17 0.77
N LEU A 884 -38.22 23.06 1.10
CA LEU A 884 -38.94 22.24 0.14
C LEU A 884 -40.41 22.13 0.59
N LEU A 885 -41.32 22.63 -0.23
CA LEU A 885 -42.76 22.62 0.01
C LEU A 885 -43.42 21.61 -0.92
N LEU A 886 -44.30 20.77 -0.38
CA LEU A 886 -45.14 19.86 -1.16
C LEU A 886 -46.63 20.15 -0.90
N ARG A 887 -47.41 20.27 -1.98
CA ARG A 887 -48.88 20.19 -1.96
C ARG A 887 -49.32 18.93 -2.69
N ILE A 888 -49.87 17.98 -1.95
CA ILE A 888 -50.29 16.68 -2.47
C ILE A 888 -51.82 16.71 -2.64
N ARG A 889 -52.30 16.41 -3.85
CA ARG A 889 -53.73 16.33 -4.18
C ARG A 889 -54.06 14.96 -4.75
N SER A 890 -55.15 14.37 -4.27
CA SER A 890 -55.62 13.05 -4.72
C SER A 890 -56.84 13.22 -5.63
N GLU A 891 -56.62 13.14 -6.95
CA GLU A 891 -57.67 13.14 -7.98
C GLU A 891 -57.70 11.79 -8.72
N GLU A 892 -57.76 11.74 -10.07
CA GLU A 892 -57.59 10.49 -10.85
C GLU A 892 -56.15 9.96 -10.81
N THR A 893 -55.17 10.86 -10.68
CA THR A 893 -53.76 10.60 -10.39
C THR A 893 -53.30 11.47 -9.23
N VAL A 894 -52.37 10.98 -8.41
CA VAL A 894 -51.85 11.76 -7.28
C VAL A 894 -50.86 12.80 -7.81
N HIS A 895 -51.13 14.08 -7.52
CA HIS A 895 -50.32 15.21 -7.93
C HIS A 895 -49.49 15.73 -6.75
N PHE A 896 -48.18 15.68 -6.87
CA PHE A 896 -47.22 16.31 -5.97
C PHE A 896 -46.75 17.62 -6.59
N ASN A 897 -47.33 18.73 -6.17
CA ASN A 897 -46.81 20.06 -6.52
C ASN A 897 -45.65 20.37 -5.58
N VAL A 898 -44.48 20.63 -6.16
CA VAL A 898 -43.23 20.92 -5.43
C VAL A 898 -42.88 22.38 -5.62
N ALA A 899 -42.54 23.09 -4.54
CA ALA A 899 -41.89 24.39 -4.61
C ALA A 899 -40.61 24.37 -3.77
N THR A 900 -39.51 24.90 -4.32
CA THR A 900 -38.21 24.98 -3.66
C THR A 900 -37.58 26.35 -3.90
N ASP A 901 -36.80 26.84 -2.95
CA ASP A 901 -35.97 28.05 -3.09
C ASP A 901 -34.62 27.79 -3.79
N ASN A 902 -34.29 26.52 -4.03
CA ASN A 902 -33.09 26.11 -4.74
C ASN A 902 -33.43 25.08 -5.84
N TRP A 903 -33.43 25.54 -7.09
CA TRP A 903 -33.70 24.71 -8.27
C TRP A 903 -32.75 23.51 -8.43
N GLN A 904 -31.53 23.56 -7.90
CA GLN A 904 -30.54 22.48 -8.03
C GLN A 904 -30.94 21.20 -7.28
N LEU A 905 -31.93 21.28 -6.39
CA LEU A 905 -32.43 20.14 -5.61
C LEU A 905 -33.47 19.31 -6.37
N LEU A 906 -34.09 19.86 -7.43
CA LEU A 906 -35.17 19.21 -8.17
C LEU A 906 -34.83 17.79 -8.68
N PRO A 907 -33.63 17.51 -9.22
CA PRO A 907 -33.29 16.15 -9.65
C PRO A 907 -33.26 15.14 -8.49
N HIS A 908 -32.76 15.56 -7.31
CA HIS A 908 -32.69 14.72 -6.12
C HIS A 908 -34.08 14.49 -5.49
N ILE A 909 -34.96 15.49 -5.58
CA ILE A 909 -36.35 15.37 -5.15
C ILE A 909 -37.10 14.40 -6.06
N ASN A 910 -36.90 14.50 -7.37
CA ASN A 910 -37.51 13.59 -8.33
C ASN A 910 -37.06 12.14 -8.11
N SER A 911 -35.76 11.90 -7.88
CA SER A 911 -35.27 10.55 -7.57
C SER A 911 -35.81 10.02 -6.24
N TYR A 912 -35.89 10.86 -5.21
CA TYR A 912 -36.50 10.51 -3.93
C TYR A 912 -37.97 10.12 -4.08
N LEU A 913 -38.79 10.94 -4.75
CA LEU A 913 -40.20 10.65 -4.99
C LEU A 913 -40.37 9.36 -5.80
N LEU A 914 -39.57 9.15 -6.85
CA LEU A 914 -39.58 7.90 -7.62
C LEU A 914 -39.31 6.66 -6.76
N THR A 915 -38.30 6.72 -5.87
CA THR A 915 -37.98 5.59 -4.97
C THR A 915 -39.09 5.27 -3.96
N LEU A 916 -39.79 6.30 -3.48
CA LEU A 916 -40.95 6.11 -2.59
C LEU A 916 -42.13 5.48 -3.33
N THR A 917 -42.37 5.89 -4.59
CA THR A 917 -43.48 5.37 -5.38
C THR A 917 -43.24 3.98 -5.96
N SER A 918 -41.99 3.61 -6.28
CA SER A 918 -41.65 2.30 -6.84
C SER A 918 -41.58 1.19 -5.80
N SER A 919 -41.12 1.49 -4.58
CA SER A 919 -40.97 0.50 -3.49
C SER A 919 -42.30 -0.08 -2.97
N GLN A 920 -43.45 0.44 -3.42
CA GLN A 920 -44.76 -0.10 -3.09
C GLN A 920 -45.36 -0.99 -4.20
N GLU A 921 -44.90 -0.91 -5.45
CA GLU A 921 -45.38 -1.79 -6.53
C GLU A 921 -45.01 -3.27 -6.28
N ASP A 922 -43.91 -3.54 -5.57
CA ASP A 922 -43.42 -4.90 -5.27
C ASP A 922 -44.22 -5.64 -4.17
N THR A 923 -45.23 -5.01 -3.55
CA THR A 923 -46.11 -5.70 -2.57
C THR A 923 -47.32 -6.38 -3.18
N HIS A 924 -47.46 -6.33 -4.51
CA HIS A 924 -48.46 -7.09 -5.26
C HIS A 924 -47.81 -7.89 -6.40
N THR A 925 -47.02 -8.91 -6.05
CA THR A 925 -46.86 -10.13 -6.87
C THR A 925 -47.00 -11.39 -6.02
#